data_AF-A0A9E2QCD6-F1
#
_entry.id   AF-A0A9E2QCD6-F1
#
_cell.length_a   1.000
_cell.length_b   1.000
_cell.length_c   1.000
_cell.angle_alpha   90.00
_cell.angle_beta   90.00
_cell.angle_gamma   90.00
#
_symmetry.space_group_name_H-M   'P 1'
#
loop_
_entity.id
_entity.type
_entity.pdbx_description
1 polymer ?
#
loop_
_entity_poly.entity_id
_entity_poly.type
_entity_poly.pdbx_seq_one_letter_code
_entity_poly.pdbx_strand_id
1 'polypeptide(L)'
;MTTNDKLEIEDAMTKEFLDTLYGRVTKEGYAVLAWSPEGKTDDFYISDNWFDMSKEEGRAGLVEDAKKLNASGLVNTFFTVNLRPCPMPGKRGGDNDVAYYVGCHCDYDIGKEGEPQSIEDIKDFISTLPLIPPIAVLSGSGAHTYNPFKTPISKTEKNIKATAKRWGTAIKNMAEEQCGWRPDTAAFDISRLLRLPGTYNMKDPDNQKLVTAHYAGIVQYFPLETIEERIISIVPEVPDEDYDPNWEYDPKKQVADWQKIKQGCGVARICETQAKKLSYPEWYFGALGIAGFCANGDNIAHKISLPYEGYSEQETSKMLKCRREGASAATCKHLETVSLRFGRACEQCEHRENIKTPLTLGMPDKVELAKEKIDYTIEKIKTANNKAEAAKTVFDDPEVIGSLALLETQALPKYAQVKPQLREHGINLTDLQKAITQHKTEKAKERHLHEVKPGERGPTITPLMEDERGYFNQRTKIIEGHEILVREPLSNFTLKKKLVIEMENGDEVIRCEMKINGGEIREVDFHHAAFIRNEKFIEALGTIDVQWQGTNNDIQRLRANLSPQEAPRKKGITSLGFYKADNGANYYIYPHVTVGTEGEVKDGPFLYMPEQEHDMDDILPKKWPTPEKEQEAVEAVYKYLSQLNDANIIGPVIGWIYASKFCTLIRENLDCGGFPILNTSGQKGTGKSTTMQIATRTEGLPDDYKPNPADMTRFTRLSQQAYSSSVPTFLDEFRVGEYTKRGFDVWKHDMRSAWGGETVQRGRANQTIKTYKLKSPPWVSGEDMIPESAMSDRTIFVPLRDEIKEGDPRDDARKALGKAPLQAFIYPYLSWCLRLIKEEKFWPLLERSVRRANAIIDANGVDAPNRVRTNLGIILFGWNLFCQYGKYHGLKPSKLINGSPRTALVQALYQILPGGRRRHDLDDLMKIIAVMIDNRILSYGDQYVTRYIDDAIVIRLPAVLSSARKFIRDTDTNETIFSENHYRELIGEKVELIEKAKKDKDVKVSYIMRTTGAGTFAGKRQLKGVLVDPDILEDELGIDVDLWKKPSKKKEDEEGDENKEGEAENENEKDKSKEDKDEPNDKSMPF
;
A
#
# COMPACT_ATOMS: atom_id res chain seq x y z
N MET A 1 37.87 -50.77 8.30
CA MET A 1 37.04 -50.21 7.22
C MET A 1 37.81 -50.35 5.93
N THR A 2 37.20 -50.97 4.92
CA THR A 2 37.67 -50.88 3.55
C THR A 2 37.50 -49.43 3.05
N THR A 3 38.18 -49.04 1.96
CA THR A 3 38.00 -47.71 1.34
C THR A 3 36.54 -47.45 0.93
N ASN A 4 35.79 -48.51 0.59
CA ASN A 4 34.37 -48.43 0.26
C ASN A 4 33.49 -48.18 1.50
N ASP A 5 33.77 -48.84 2.63
CA ASP A 5 33.01 -48.62 3.88
C ASP A 5 33.15 -47.17 4.38
N LYS A 6 34.29 -46.53 4.10
CA LYS A 6 34.57 -45.15 4.48
C LYS A 6 33.76 -44.15 3.65
N LEU A 7 33.71 -44.36 2.33
CA LEU A 7 32.93 -43.54 1.39
C LEU A 7 31.42 -43.65 1.66
N GLU A 8 30.92 -44.84 2.01
CA GLU A 8 29.49 -45.03 2.34
C GLU A 8 29.09 -44.23 3.59
N ILE A 9 29.97 -44.10 4.58
CA ILE A 9 29.71 -43.31 5.81
C ILE A 9 29.73 -41.81 5.52
N GLU A 10 30.63 -41.36 4.64
CA GLU A 10 30.72 -39.97 4.20
C GLU A 10 29.46 -39.55 3.41
N ASP A 11 28.99 -40.40 2.50
CA ASP A 11 27.75 -40.20 1.75
C ASP A 11 26.52 -40.18 2.67
N ALA A 12 26.45 -41.13 3.62
CA ALA A 12 25.37 -41.22 4.59
C ALA A 12 25.30 -39.97 5.47
N MET A 13 26.46 -39.44 5.91
CA MET A 13 26.55 -38.20 6.69
C MET A 13 26.05 -36.99 5.88
N THR A 14 26.44 -36.90 4.61
CA THR A 14 25.97 -35.83 3.71
C THR A 14 24.45 -35.89 3.57
N LYS A 15 23.91 -37.09 3.32
CA LYS A 15 22.47 -37.32 3.18
C LYS A 15 21.71 -36.93 4.45
N GLU A 16 22.14 -37.43 5.61
CA GLU A 16 21.51 -37.14 6.90
C GLU A 16 21.46 -35.63 7.17
N PHE A 17 22.55 -34.91 6.88
CA PHE A 17 22.61 -33.47 7.04
C PHE A 17 21.61 -32.72 6.14
N LEU A 18 21.55 -33.08 4.85
CA LEU A 18 20.63 -32.44 3.91
C LEU A 18 19.17 -32.76 4.23
N ASP A 19 18.86 -33.99 4.60
CA ASP A 19 17.51 -34.38 5.01
C ASP A 19 17.09 -33.67 6.30
N THR A 20 18.01 -33.50 7.25
CA THR A 20 17.76 -32.78 8.51
C THR A 20 17.53 -31.29 8.28
N LEU A 21 18.30 -30.67 7.39
CA LEU A 21 18.22 -29.23 7.12
C LEU A 21 17.03 -28.87 6.21
N TYR A 22 16.77 -29.68 5.17
CA TYR A 22 15.85 -29.38 4.09
C TYR A 22 14.63 -30.29 3.99
N GLY A 23 14.55 -31.43 4.70
CA GLY A 23 13.48 -32.43 4.54
C GLY A 23 12.05 -31.93 4.79
N ARG A 24 11.90 -30.73 5.36
CA ARG A 24 10.62 -30.02 5.60
C ARG A 24 10.31 -28.91 4.60
N VAL A 25 11.22 -28.62 3.67
CA VAL A 25 11.02 -27.61 2.62
C VAL A 25 9.99 -28.17 1.65
N THR A 26 8.83 -27.54 1.56
CA THR A 26 7.74 -27.97 0.67
C THR A 26 7.62 -27.14 -0.60
N LYS A 27 8.22 -25.94 -0.61
CA LYS A 27 8.26 -25.05 -1.77
C LYS A 27 9.53 -25.31 -2.56
N GLU A 28 9.39 -25.36 -3.89
CA GLU A 28 10.51 -25.52 -4.81
C GLU A 28 11.59 -24.47 -4.56
N GLY A 29 12.82 -24.93 -4.34
CA GLY A 29 13.92 -24.08 -3.94
C GLY A 29 15.27 -24.75 -4.19
N TYR A 30 16.15 -24.03 -4.88
CA TYR A 30 17.33 -24.62 -5.48
C TYR A 30 18.61 -24.28 -4.70
N ALA A 31 19.45 -25.29 -4.48
CA ALA A 31 20.81 -25.18 -3.95
C ALA A 31 21.85 -25.67 -4.97
N VAL A 32 23.08 -25.20 -4.85
CA VAL A 32 24.18 -25.53 -5.76
C VAL A 32 25.45 -25.88 -4.97
N LEU A 33 26.26 -26.78 -5.55
CA LEU A 33 27.60 -27.08 -5.09
C LEU A 33 28.62 -26.10 -5.65
N ALA A 34 29.62 -25.78 -4.84
CA ALA A 34 30.80 -25.05 -5.24
C ALA A 34 32.04 -25.79 -4.77
N TRP A 35 33.14 -25.69 -5.50
CA TRP A 35 34.40 -26.27 -5.07
C TRP A 35 35.58 -25.36 -5.37
N SER A 36 36.65 -25.50 -4.60
CA SER A 36 37.92 -24.82 -4.86
C SER A 36 39.07 -25.83 -4.91
N PRO A 37 40.12 -25.57 -5.70
CA PRO A 37 41.31 -26.42 -5.72
C PRO A 37 42.00 -26.49 -4.36
N GLU A 38 42.74 -27.56 -4.13
CA GLU A 38 43.61 -27.75 -2.97
C GLU A 38 44.49 -26.51 -2.68
N GLY A 39 44.63 -26.15 -1.40
CA GLY A 39 45.42 -25.00 -0.95
C GLY A 39 44.83 -23.62 -1.28
N LYS A 40 43.69 -23.53 -1.98
CA LYS A 40 43.01 -22.28 -2.33
C LYS A 40 41.60 -22.23 -1.76
N THR A 41 41.24 -21.12 -1.11
CA THR A 41 39.88 -20.90 -0.55
C THR A 41 39.08 -19.82 -1.25
N ASP A 42 39.70 -19.05 -2.17
CA ASP A 42 39.09 -17.83 -2.73
C ASP A 42 38.71 -17.97 -4.21
N ASP A 43 39.20 -19.02 -4.90
CA ASP A 43 38.89 -19.36 -6.29
C ASP A 43 37.81 -20.46 -6.34
N PHE A 44 36.53 -20.07 -6.41
CA PHE A 44 35.40 -21.00 -6.46
C PHE A 44 34.96 -21.33 -7.89
N TYR A 45 34.82 -22.61 -8.18
CA TYR A 45 34.06 -23.14 -9.31
C TYR A 45 32.66 -23.48 -8.83
N ILE A 46 31.64 -23.01 -9.55
CA ILE A 46 30.23 -23.26 -9.23
C ILE A 46 29.69 -24.31 -10.19
N SER A 47 28.98 -25.31 -9.66
CA SER A 47 28.32 -26.32 -10.49
C SER A 47 27.24 -25.70 -11.38
N ASP A 48 27.12 -26.21 -12.60
CA ASP A 48 25.96 -25.93 -13.44
C ASP A 48 24.71 -26.69 -12.99
N ASN A 49 24.90 -27.76 -12.19
CA ASN A 49 23.82 -28.58 -11.65
C ASN A 49 23.24 -27.92 -10.39
N TRP A 50 21.95 -27.59 -10.46
CA TRP A 50 21.17 -27.08 -9.34
C TRP A 50 20.17 -28.12 -8.90
N PHE A 51 20.00 -28.22 -7.59
CA PHE A 51 19.22 -29.28 -6.96
C PHE A 51 18.06 -28.68 -6.19
N ASP A 52 16.84 -29.14 -6.50
CA ASP A 52 15.63 -28.75 -5.78
C ASP A 52 15.60 -29.43 -4.41
N MET A 53 15.89 -28.67 -3.36
CA MET A 53 16.01 -29.18 -1.99
C MET A 53 14.66 -29.60 -1.38
N SER A 54 13.54 -29.20 -2.00
CA SER A 54 12.21 -29.65 -1.57
C SER A 54 11.95 -31.13 -1.90
N LYS A 55 12.67 -31.67 -2.88
CA LYS A 55 12.51 -33.04 -3.38
C LYS A 55 13.61 -33.96 -2.87
N GLU A 56 13.26 -35.21 -2.57
CA GLU A 56 14.23 -36.22 -2.16
C GLU A 56 15.25 -36.50 -3.28
N GLU A 57 14.79 -36.50 -4.53
CA GLU A 57 15.64 -36.68 -5.71
C GLU A 57 16.67 -35.56 -5.85
N GLY A 58 16.29 -34.31 -5.54
CA GLY A 58 17.22 -33.18 -5.55
C GLY A 58 18.28 -33.29 -4.46
N ARG A 59 17.89 -33.66 -3.23
CA ARG A 59 18.84 -33.90 -2.13
C ARG A 59 19.79 -35.06 -2.46
N ALA A 60 19.26 -36.17 -2.97
CA ALA A 60 20.06 -37.32 -3.39
C ALA A 60 21.03 -36.97 -4.54
N GLY A 61 20.58 -36.19 -5.52
CA GLY A 61 21.43 -35.70 -6.61
C GLY A 61 22.61 -34.86 -6.12
N LEU A 62 22.38 -33.99 -5.11
CA LEU A 62 23.45 -33.19 -4.51
C LEU A 62 24.48 -34.07 -3.79
N VAL A 63 24.03 -35.12 -3.08
CA VAL A 63 24.93 -36.12 -2.46
C VAL A 63 25.77 -36.82 -3.52
N GLU A 64 25.17 -37.25 -4.63
CA GLU A 64 25.88 -37.94 -5.70
C GLU A 64 26.95 -37.06 -6.36
N ASP A 65 26.65 -35.79 -6.61
CA ASP A 65 27.62 -34.86 -7.19
C ASP A 65 28.71 -34.47 -6.18
N ALA A 66 28.38 -34.33 -4.90
CA ALA A 66 29.39 -34.16 -3.85
C ALA A 66 30.32 -35.38 -3.75
N LYS A 67 29.78 -36.60 -3.86
CA LYS A 67 30.56 -37.85 -3.90
C LYS A 67 31.54 -37.87 -5.07
N LYS A 68 31.10 -37.46 -6.27
CA LYS A 68 31.97 -37.38 -7.46
C LYS A 68 33.11 -36.38 -7.25
N LEU A 69 32.82 -35.22 -6.65
CA LEU A 69 33.83 -34.21 -6.32
C LEU A 69 34.81 -34.71 -5.26
N ASN A 70 34.34 -35.39 -4.23
CA ASN A 70 35.21 -35.96 -3.19
C ASN A 70 36.11 -37.06 -3.75
N ALA A 71 35.59 -37.90 -4.66
CA ALA A 71 36.35 -38.98 -5.29
C ALA A 71 37.54 -38.47 -6.13
N SER A 72 37.53 -37.21 -6.58
CA SER A 72 38.68 -36.61 -7.28
C SER A 72 39.83 -36.21 -6.34
N GLY A 73 39.61 -36.23 -5.02
CA GLY A 73 40.65 -36.18 -3.97
C GLY A 73 41.42 -34.87 -3.81
N LEU A 74 41.06 -33.79 -4.52
CA LEU A 74 41.89 -32.57 -4.65
C LEU A 74 41.10 -31.26 -4.54
N VAL A 75 39.91 -31.28 -3.93
CA VAL A 75 39.03 -30.09 -3.86
C VAL A 75 38.39 -29.90 -2.49
N ASN A 76 38.20 -28.63 -2.10
CA ASN A 76 37.32 -28.27 -1.00
C ASN A 76 35.88 -28.16 -1.53
N THR A 77 34.92 -28.80 -0.87
CA THR A 77 33.52 -28.82 -1.31
C THR A 77 32.63 -27.96 -0.41
N PHE A 78 31.84 -27.09 -1.05
CA PHE A 78 30.93 -26.15 -0.41
C PHE A 78 29.54 -26.23 -1.04
N PHE A 79 28.54 -25.73 -0.34
CA PHE A 79 27.18 -25.62 -0.85
C PHE A 79 26.55 -24.32 -0.39
N THR A 80 25.48 -23.92 -1.09
CA THR A 80 24.67 -22.78 -0.66
C THR A 80 23.56 -23.21 0.28
N VAL A 81 23.54 -22.61 1.48
CA VAL A 81 22.57 -22.96 2.53
C VAL A 81 21.15 -22.53 2.19
N ASN A 82 20.97 -21.29 1.70
CA ASN A 82 19.65 -20.73 1.43
C ASN A 82 19.27 -20.85 -0.05
N LEU A 83 17.97 -20.96 -0.31
CA LEU A 83 17.47 -21.47 -1.58
C LEU A 83 17.14 -20.35 -2.58
N ARG A 84 17.39 -20.64 -3.85
CA ARG A 84 17.11 -19.75 -4.99
C ARG A 84 15.77 -20.12 -5.60
N PRO A 85 15.06 -19.17 -6.22
CA PRO A 85 13.76 -19.43 -6.83
C PRO A 85 13.88 -20.26 -8.11
N CYS A 86 15.05 -20.24 -8.76
CA CYS A 86 15.33 -21.00 -9.96
C CYS A 86 16.85 -21.33 -10.04
N PRO A 87 17.24 -22.34 -10.84
CA PRO A 87 18.63 -22.62 -11.18
C PRO A 87 19.35 -21.40 -11.78
N MET A 88 20.64 -21.24 -11.45
CA MET A 88 21.51 -20.21 -12.00
C MET A 88 22.83 -20.83 -12.51
N PRO A 89 22.86 -21.37 -13.74
CA PRO A 89 24.05 -22.04 -14.27
C PRO A 89 25.30 -21.16 -14.20
N GLY A 90 26.42 -21.74 -13.75
CA GLY A 90 27.72 -21.09 -13.61
C GLY A 90 27.83 -19.95 -12.59
N LYS A 91 26.79 -19.65 -11.81
CA LYS A 91 26.77 -18.53 -10.85
C LYS A 91 26.11 -18.92 -9.54
N ARG A 92 26.77 -18.71 -8.39
CA ARG A 92 26.18 -19.02 -7.07
C ARG A 92 24.96 -18.16 -6.69
N GLY A 93 24.84 -16.96 -7.26
CA GLY A 93 23.87 -15.95 -6.84
C GLY A 93 24.23 -15.27 -5.51
N GLY A 94 24.02 -13.97 -5.41
CA GLY A 94 24.26 -13.18 -4.21
C GLY A 94 23.03 -13.10 -3.30
N ASP A 95 23.09 -12.26 -2.26
CA ASP A 95 22.00 -12.13 -1.29
C ASP A 95 20.65 -11.70 -1.90
N ASN A 96 20.68 -10.98 -3.04
CA ASN A 96 19.46 -10.59 -3.73
C ASN A 96 18.75 -11.76 -4.43
N ASP A 97 19.47 -12.85 -4.70
CA ASP A 97 18.96 -14.00 -5.45
C ASP A 97 18.38 -15.09 -4.52
N VAL A 98 18.52 -14.93 -3.19
CA VAL A 98 17.93 -15.84 -2.20
C VAL A 98 16.43 -15.59 -2.10
N ALA A 99 15.62 -16.62 -2.37
CA ALA A 99 14.16 -16.57 -2.27
C ALA A 99 13.64 -17.15 -0.94
N TYR A 100 14.30 -18.18 -0.41
CA TYR A 100 13.89 -18.83 0.84
C TYR A 100 15.04 -18.90 1.84
N TYR A 101 14.80 -18.35 3.02
CA TYR A 101 15.73 -18.40 4.15
C TYR A 101 15.37 -19.60 5.04
N VAL A 102 16.27 -20.58 5.10
CA VAL A 102 15.98 -21.91 5.69
C VAL A 102 16.31 -21.97 7.18
N GLY A 103 17.26 -21.16 7.62
CA GLY A 103 17.67 -21.05 9.01
C GLY A 103 18.73 -19.96 9.20
N CYS A 104 18.83 -19.47 10.43
CA CYS A 104 19.98 -18.67 10.84
C CYS A 104 21.22 -19.56 10.89
N HIS A 105 22.38 -19.03 10.52
CA HIS A 105 23.66 -19.71 10.61
C HIS A 105 24.74 -18.77 11.13
N CYS A 106 25.80 -19.35 11.68
CA CYS A 106 27.00 -18.62 12.10
C CYS A 106 28.24 -19.46 11.79
N ASP A 107 29.27 -18.83 11.24
CA ASP A 107 30.56 -19.42 10.91
C ASP A 107 31.62 -18.94 11.92
N TYR A 108 32.33 -19.87 12.54
CA TYR A 108 33.34 -19.62 13.58
C TYR A 108 34.69 -20.13 13.08
N ASP A 109 35.61 -19.20 12.80
CA ASP A 109 37.01 -19.51 12.49
C ASP A 109 37.82 -19.74 13.77
N ILE A 110 38.89 -20.53 13.68
CA ILE A 110 39.81 -20.79 14.80
C ILE A 110 41.22 -20.29 14.47
N GLY A 111 41.86 -19.68 15.46
CA GLY A 111 43.32 -19.55 15.52
C GLY A 111 43.90 -18.16 15.23
N LYS A 112 43.08 -17.13 14.98
CA LYS A 112 43.55 -15.73 14.95
C LYS A 112 43.33 -15.02 16.28
N GLU A 113 44.02 -13.91 16.48
CA GLU A 113 43.78 -13.02 17.61
C GLU A 113 42.36 -12.44 17.53
N GLY A 114 41.57 -12.60 18.60
CA GLY A 114 40.15 -12.26 18.59
C GLY A 114 39.24 -13.33 17.97
N GLU A 115 39.72 -14.54 17.73
CA GLU A 115 38.91 -15.71 17.34
C GLU A 115 39.03 -16.81 18.42
N PRO A 116 38.10 -17.79 18.46
CA PRO A 116 38.26 -19.00 19.27
C PRO A 116 39.62 -19.67 19.01
N GLN A 117 40.24 -20.23 20.05
CA GLN A 117 41.52 -20.93 19.95
C GLN A 117 41.34 -22.44 19.83
N SER A 118 40.18 -22.96 20.22
CA SER A 118 39.83 -24.37 20.15
C SER A 118 38.36 -24.62 19.77
N ILE A 119 38.04 -25.86 19.40
CA ILE A 119 36.66 -26.31 19.17
C ILE A 119 35.88 -26.34 20.49
N GLU A 120 36.55 -26.65 21.59
CA GLU A 120 35.99 -26.63 22.95
C GLU A 120 35.52 -25.23 23.32
N ASP A 121 36.29 -24.19 22.96
CA ASP A 121 35.88 -22.81 23.19
C ASP A 121 34.55 -22.52 22.46
N ILE A 122 34.44 -22.93 21.20
CA ILE A 122 33.23 -22.76 20.38
C ILE A 122 32.05 -23.50 21.02
N LYS A 123 32.25 -24.73 21.51
CA LYS A 123 31.19 -25.50 22.20
C LYS A 123 30.72 -24.79 23.46
N ASP A 124 31.65 -24.28 24.27
CA ASP A 124 31.32 -23.57 25.51
C ASP A 124 30.53 -22.30 25.19
N PHE A 125 30.94 -21.50 24.20
CA PHE A 125 30.20 -20.32 23.78
C PHE A 125 28.82 -20.65 23.22
N ILE A 126 28.71 -21.67 22.36
CA ILE A 126 27.44 -22.10 21.78
C ILE A 126 26.44 -22.50 22.88
N SER A 127 26.91 -23.10 23.97
CA SER A 127 26.07 -23.53 25.09
C SER A 127 25.48 -22.37 25.89
N THR A 128 26.06 -21.16 25.80
CA THR A 128 25.55 -19.96 26.45
C THR A 128 24.58 -19.17 25.57
N LEU A 129 24.42 -19.56 24.29
CA LEU A 129 23.53 -18.88 23.37
C LEU A 129 22.06 -19.03 23.80
N PRO A 130 21.23 -17.97 23.68
CA PRO A 130 19.82 -18.05 24.10
C PRO A 130 18.99 -18.98 23.23
N LEU A 131 19.49 -19.28 22.03
CA LEU A 131 19.03 -20.35 21.16
C LEU A 131 20.20 -21.23 20.78
N ILE A 132 20.39 -22.30 21.54
CA ILE A 132 21.42 -23.29 21.28
C ILE A 132 21.18 -23.89 19.87
N PRO A 133 22.13 -23.75 18.93
CA PRO A 133 22.03 -24.34 17.59
C PRO A 133 21.93 -25.86 17.66
N PRO A 134 20.86 -26.46 17.13
CA PRO A 134 20.67 -27.91 17.16
C PRO A 134 21.56 -28.67 16.17
N ILE A 135 22.21 -27.96 15.24
CA ILE A 135 23.11 -28.54 14.24
C ILE A 135 24.43 -27.75 14.26
N ALA A 136 25.54 -28.45 14.37
CA ALA A 136 26.89 -27.90 14.24
C ALA A 136 27.71 -28.74 13.26
N VAL A 137 28.50 -28.09 12.43
CA VAL A 137 29.38 -28.75 11.47
C VAL A 137 30.81 -28.31 11.76
N LEU A 138 31.68 -29.28 12.06
CA LEU A 138 33.09 -29.03 12.29
C LEU A 138 33.79 -29.04 10.93
N SER A 139 34.29 -27.88 10.51
CA SER A 139 34.86 -27.67 9.18
C SER A 139 36.34 -28.05 9.09
N GLY A 140 36.95 -28.46 10.21
CA GLY A 140 38.38 -28.78 10.34
C GLY A 140 39.28 -27.57 10.60
N SER A 141 38.84 -26.36 10.27
CA SER A 141 39.52 -25.08 10.59
C SER A 141 38.66 -24.15 11.44
N GLY A 142 37.55 -24.66 11.95
CA GLY A 142 36.49 -23.90 12.59
C GLY A 142 35.22 -24.74 12.69
N ALA A 143 34.09 -24.08 12.94
CA ALA A 143 32.78 -24.70 12.93
C ALA A 143 31.70 -23.75 12.41
N HIS A 144 30.69 -24.26 11.72
CA HIS A 144 29.49 -23.49 11.42
C HIS A 144 28.24 -24.15 11.98
N THR A 145 27.32 -23.33 12.47
CA THR A 145 26.14 -23.75 13.23
C THR A 145 24.85 -23.33 12.52
N TYR A 146 23.75 -24.04 12.78
CA TYR A 146 22.46 -23.77 12.16
C TYR A 146 21.32 -23.80 13.17
N ASN A 147 20.43 -22.80 13.09
CA ASN A 147 19.13 -22.72 13.77
C ASN A 147 18.01 -22.77 12.70
N PRO A 148 17.53 -23.96 12.34
CA PRO A 148 16.59 -24.15 11.23
C PRO A 148 15.14 -23.69 11.54
N PHE A 149 14.52 -22.86 10.68
CA PHE A 149 13.14 -22.32 10.85
C PHE A 149 12.03 -23.31 10.54
N LYS A 150 11.06 -23.55 11.45
CA LYS A 150 9.96 -24.52 11.27
C LYS A 150 9.35 -24.51 9.86
N THR A 151 9.17 -23.32 9.28
CA THR A 151 8.86 -23.13 7.86
C THR A 151 9.89 -22.16 7.27
N PRO A 152 10.49 -22.45 6.09
CA PRO A 152 11.38 -21.51 5.42
C PRO A 152 10.69 -20.18 5.12
N ILE A 153 11.40 -19.06 5.31
CA ILE A 153 10.85 -17.71 5.17
C ILE A 153 11.01 -17.26 3.73
N SER A 154 9.92 -16.83 3.09
CA SER A 154 10.02 -16.21 1.77
C SER A 154 10.55 -14.77 1.86
N LYS A 155 11.41 -14.38 0.91
CA LYS A 155 11.82 -12.98 0.71
C LYS A 155 10.65 -12.01 0.54
N THR A 156 9.49 -12.49 0.07
CA THR A 156 8.28 -11.66 -0.12
C THR A 156 7.47 -11.45 1.16
N GLU A 157 7.61 -12.36 2.13
CA GLU A 157 6.86 -12.35 3.39
C GLU A 157 7.56 -11.47 4.44
N LYS A 158 8.90 -11.39 4.42
CA LYS A 158 9.68 -10.62 5.39
C LYS A 158 11.04 -10.19 4.87
N ASN A 159 11.62 -9.15 5.49
CA ASN A 159 12.99 -8.73 5.20
C ASN A 159 14.01 -9.74 5.80
N ILE A 160 14.29 -10.80 5.03
CA ILE A 160 15.23 -11.87 5.40
C ILE A 160 16.64 -11.35 5.72
N LYS A 161 17.09 -10.30 5.03
CA LYS A 161 18.41 -9.69 5.25
C LYS A 161 18.48 -8.98 6.60
N ALA A 162 17.43 -8.24 6.96
CA ALA A 162 17.35 -7.60 8.27
C ALA A 162 17.37 -8.64 9.39
N THR A 163 16.64 -9.75 9.22
CA THR A 163 16.60 -10.85 10.19
C THR A 163 17.97 -11.50 10.37
N ALA A 164 18.67 -11.82 9.27
CA ALA A 164 20.02 -12.39 9.31
C ALA A 164 21.05 -11.44 9.94
N LYS A 165 20.99 -10.14 9.60
CA LYS A 165 21.87 -9.11 10.17
C LYS A 165 21.66 -8.92 11.66
N ARG A 166 20.39 -8.94 12.13
CA ARG A 166 20.04 -8.86 13.56
C ARG A 166 20.58 -10.06 14.32
N TRP A 167 20.36 -11.27 13.79
CA TRP A 167 20.93 -12.50 14.35
C TRP A 167 22.45 -12.41 14.46
N GLY A 168 23.14 -12.06 13.37
CA GLY A 168 24.59 -11.97 13.35
C GLY A 168 25.16 -10.92 14.32
N THR A 169 24.48 -9.78 14.43
CA THR A 169 24.84 -8.72 15.40
C THR A 169 24.71 -9.21 16.83
N ALA A 170 23.65 -9.96 17.16
CA ALA A 170 23.44 -10.51 18.49
C ALA A 170 24.56 -11.50 18.87
N ILE A 171 24.85 -12.45 17.98
CA ILE A 171 25.90 -13.45 18.21
C ILE A 171 27.27 -12.79 18.32
N LYS A 172 27.57 -11.79 17.48
CA LYS A 172 28.82 -11.04 17.55
C LYS A 172 28.98 -10.32 18.88
N ASN A 173 27.95 -9.58 19.33
CA ASN A 173 28.01 -8.85 20.59
C ASN A 173 28.22 -9.81 21.78
N MET A 174 27.54 -10.96 21.77
CA MET A 174 27.72 -11.97 22.82
C MET A 174 29.11 -12.61 22.78
N ALA A 175 29.64 -12.91 21.59
CA ALA A 175 30.98 -13.48 21.43
C ALA A 175 32.05 -12.50 21.92
N GLU A 176 31.85 -11.21 21.65
CA GLU A 176 32.76 -10.16 22.11
C GLU A 176 32.68 -9.95 23.62
N GLU A 177 31.47 -9.88 24.18
CA GLU A 177 31.25 -9.65 25.61
C GLU A 177 31.72 -10.84 26.47
N GLN A 178 31.43 -12.07 26.05
CA GLN A 178 31.68 -13.27 26.86
C GLN A 178 33.07 -13.86 26.63
N CYS A 179 33.60 -13.73 25.42
CA CYS A 179 34.81 -14.43 25.00
C CYS A 179 35.89 -13.49 24.41
N GLY A 180 35.60 -12.20 24.23
CA GLY A 180 36.52 -11.25 23.59
C GLY A 180 36.69 -11.49 22.09
N TRP A 181 35.83 -12.29 21.45
CA TRP A 181 35.94 -12.61 20.04
C TRP A 181 35.35 -11.52 19.15
N ARG A 182 35.99 -11.26 18.02
CA ARG A 182 35.59 -10.26 17.02
C ARG A 182 35.31 -10.93 15.67
N PRO A 183 34.26 -11.77 15.56
CA PRO A 183 33.91 -12.43 14.31
C PRO A 183 33.59 -11.40 13.21
N ASP A 184 33.99 -11.72 11.98
CA ASP A 184 33.77 -10.88 10.80
C ASP A 184 32.26 -10.75 10.50
N THR A 185 31.83 -9.54 10.15
CA THR A 185 30.46 -9.25 9.70
C THR A 185 30.04 -10.04 8.47
N ALA A 186 30.98 -10.49 7.63
CA ALA A 186 30.70 -11.32 6.45
C ALA A 186 30.31 -12.77 6.79
N ALA A 187 30.40 -13.18 8.06
CA ALA A 187 30.02 -14.51 8.54
C ALA A 187 28.50 -14.77 8.55
N PHE A 188 27.67 -13.76 8.24
CA PHE A 188 26.21 -13.80 8.38
C PHE A 188 25.44 -13.52 7.08
N ASP A 189 26.14 -13.47 5.94
CA ASP A 189 25.53 -13.24 4.63
C ASP A 189 24.57 -14.38 4.26
N ILE A 190 23.38 -14.05 3.77
CA ILE A 190 22.37 -15.08 3.47
C ILE A 190 22.75 -15.94 2.24
N SER A 191 23.67 -15.48 1.39
CA SER A 191 24.19 -16.22 0.23
C SER A 191 25.52 -16.95 0.48
N ARG A 192 25.94 -17.08 1.74
CA ARG A 192 27.22 -17.71 2.12
C ARG A 192 27.35 -19.15 1.60
N LEU A 193 28.56 -19.49 1.16
CA LEU A 193 28.99 -20.85 0.86
C LEU A 193 29.62 -21.43 2.13
N LEU A 194 29.08 -22.56 2.60
CA LEU A 194 29.60 -23.28 3.77
C LEU A 194 30.05 -24.68 3.37
N ARG A 195 30.94 -25.27 4.17
CA ARG A 195 31.46 -26.61 3.88
C ARG A 195 30.39 -27.67 4.07
N LEU A 196 30.40 -28.66 3.19
CA LEU A 196 29.42 -29.74 3.21
C LEU A 196 29.95 -30.91 4.07
N PRO A 197 29.21 -31.40 5.08
CA PRO A 197 29.57 -32.60 5.84
C PRO A 197 29.78 -33.82 4.95
N GLY A 198 30.65 -34.75 5.36
CA GLY A 198 31.04 -35.90 4.53
C GLY A 198 32.10 -35.57 3.48
N THR A 199 32.56 -34.31 3.40
CA THR A 199 33.63 -33.86 2.50
C THR A 199 34.92 -33.55 3.27
N TYR A 200 36.02 -33.27 2.59
CA TYR A 200 37.31 -32.96 3.21
C TYR A 200 37.67 -31.48 3.10
N ASN A 201 38.20 -30.95 4.20
CA ASN A 201 38.91 -29.68 4.21
C ASN A 201 40.35 -29.90 3.74
N MET A 202 40.66 -29.36 2.56
CA MET A 202 41.92 -29.47 1.84
C MET A 202 42.76 -28.18 1.93
N LYS A 203 42.56 -27.40 2.99
CA LYS A 203 43.34 -26.17 3.23
C LYS A 203 44.80 -26.48 3.60
N ASP A 204 45.01 -27.63 4.25
CA ASP A 204 46.33 -28.21 4.54
C ASP A 204 46.41 -29.58 3.84
N PRO A 205 47.04 -29.66 2.65
CA PRO A 205 47.21 -30.88 1.86
C PRO A 205 47.73 -32.09 2.65
N ASP A 206 48.65 -31.82 3.59
CA ASP A 206 49.34 -32.84 4.37
C ASP A 206 48.52 -33.27 5.61
N ASN A 207 47.45 -32.55 5.93
CA ASN A 207 46.60 -32.77 7.09
C ASN A 207 45.12 -32.55 6.75
N GLN A 208 44.60 -33.38 5.84
CA GLN A 208 43.21 -33.35 5.40
C GLN A 208 42.27 -33.67 6.55
N LYS A 209 41.25 -32.83 6.76
CA LYS A 209 40.29 -33.01 7.86
C LYS A 209 38.90 -33.28 7.31
N LEU A 210 38.28 -34.37 7.77
CA LEU A 210 36.89 -34.68 7.44
C LEU A 210 35.96 -33.64 8.06
N VAL A 211 35.06 -33.09 7.25
CA VAL A 211 33.98 -32.20 7.69
C VAL A 211 32.87 -33.04 8.29
N THR A 212 32.55 -32.83 9.56
CA THR A 212 31.59 -33.68 10.31
C THR A 212 30.41 -32.89 10.82
N ALA A 213 29.20 -33.46 10.72
CA ALA A 213 27.98 -32.90 11.29
C ALA A 213 27.70 -33.50 12.68
N HIS A 214 27.22 -32.67 13.60
CA HIS A 214 26.88 -33.00 14.99
C HIS A 214 25.50 -32.44 15.30
N TYR A 215 24.68 -33.23 15.98
CA TYR A 215 23.28 -32.90 16.26
C TYR A 215 22.99 -32.94 17.77
N ALA A 216 22.26 -31.94 18.26
CA ALA A 216 21.84 -31.87 19.66
C ALA A 216 20.57 -32.71 19.90
N GLY A 217 20.70 -34.04 19.92
CA GLY A 217 19.56 -34.95 20.12
C GLY A 217 18.54 -34.88 18.97
N ILE A 218 17.23 -34.79 19.30
CA ILE A 218 16.19 -34.54 18.30
C ILE A 218 16.30 -33.09 17.85
N VAL A 219 16.61 -32.88 16.57
CA VAL A 219 16.81 -31.54 15.99
C VAL A 219 15.54 -30.71 16.14
N GLN A 220 15.65 -29.64 16.93
CA GLN A 220 14.57 -28.69 17.14
C GLN A 220 14.47 -27.71 15.97
N TYR A 221 13.24 -27.40 15.59
CA TYR A 221 12.93 -26.43 14.55
C TYR A 221 12.17 -25.25 15.15
N PHE A 222 12.65 -24.03 14.89
CA PHE A 222 12.16 -22.85 15.58
C PHE A 222 11.14 -22.07 14.73
N PRO A 223 9.97 -21.70 15.26
CA PRO A 223 9.14 -20.65 14.65
C PRO A 223 9.94 -19.35 14.53
N LEU A 224 9.64 -18.53 13.51
CA LEU A 224 10.34 -17.27 13.29
C LEU A 224 10.16 -16.32 14.49
N GLU A 225 8.96 -16.29 15.06
CA GLU A 225 8.59 -15.47 16.19
C GLU A 225 9.47 -15.78 17.40
N THR A 226 9.75 -17.07 17.64
CA THR A 226 10.64 -17.51 18.73
C THR A 226 12.07 -17.04 18.52
N ILE A 227 12.56 -17.05 17.27
CA ILE A 227 13.88 -16.52 16.94
C ILE A 227 13.91 -15.01 17.14
N GLU A 228 12.90 -14.29 16.68
CA GLU A 228 12.84 -12.84 16.81
C GLU A 228 12.68 -12.37 18.25
N GLU A 229 11.81 -12.97 19.05
CA GLU A 229 11.65 -12.65 20.48
C GLU A 229 12.97 -12.82 21.24
N ARG A 230 13.70 -13.91 20.96
CA ARG A 230 14.99 -14.17 21.59
C ARG A 230 16.08 -13.22 21.11
N ILE A 231 16.11 -12.87 19.82
CA ILE A 231 17.03 -11.86 19.27
C ILE A 231 16.75 -10.47 19.87
N ILE A 232 15.47 -10.05 19.94
CA ILE A 232 15.03 -8.75 20.48
C ILE A 232 15.46 -8.60 21.95
N SER A 233 15.50 -9.69 22.71
CA SER A 233 15.96 -9.67 24.10
C SER A 233 17.47 -9.41 24.28
N ILE A 234 18.28 -9.57 23.22
CA ILE A 234 19.74 -9.47 23.25
C ILE A 234 20.23 -8.19 22.56
N VAL A 235 19.56 -7.77 21.49
CA VAL A 235 19.91 -6.57 20.73
C VAL A 235 18.69 -5.66 20.68
N PRO A 236 18.68 -4.56 21.46
CA PRO A 236 17.67 -3.53 21.31
C PRO A 236 17.70 -3.00 19.88
N GLU A 237 16.53 -2.75 19.32
CA GLU A 237 16.38 -2.20 17.98
C GLU A 237 17.25 -0.95 17.82
N VAL A 238 18.17 -0.95 16.84
CA VAL A 238 18.69 0.30 16.28
C VAL A 238 17.64 0.73 15.27
N PRO A 239 16.90 1.81 15.51
CA PRO A 239 15.98 2.32 14.50
C PRO A 239 16.80 2.69 13.26
N ASP A 240 16.41 2.18 12.09
CA ASP A 240 16.84 2.72 10.79
C ASP A 240 16.39 4.20 10.60
N GLU A 241 15.65 4.74 11.57
CA GLU A 241 15.08 6.09 11.57
C GLU A 241 16.11 7.23 11.77
N ASP A 242 17.31 6.95 12.28
CA ASP A 242 18.33 7.99 12.56
C ASP A 242 19.38 8.16 11.43
N TYR A 243 19.31 7.36 10.36
CA TYR A 243 20.15 7.56 9.17
C TYR A 243 19.54 8.66 8.29
N ASP A 244 20.04 9.88 8.43
CA ASP A 244 19.81 10.93 7.44
C ASP A 244 20.79 10.71 6.27
N PRO A 245 20.30 10.34 5.07
CA PRO A 245 21.14 10.16 3.89
C PRO A 245 21.83 11.46 3.41
N ASN A 246 21.47 12.61 3.98
CA ASN A 246 22.08 13.91 3.72
C ASN A 246 23.03 14.39 4.85
N TRP A 247 23.33 13.55 5.84
CA TRP A 247 24.24 13.91 6.92
C TRP A 247 25.70 14.06 6.41
N GLU A 248 26.29 15.23 6.66
CA GLU A 248 27.69 15.51 6.36
C GLU A 248 28.43 16.00 7.61
N TYR A 249 29.58 15.39 7.92
CA TYR A 249 30.41 15.80 9.04
C TYR A 249 31.11 17.14 8.74
N ASP A 250 30.75 18.18 9.49
CA ASP A 250 31.38 19.51 9.41
C ASP A 250 32.31 19.76 10.62
N PRO A 251 33.65 19.76 10.42
CA PRO A 251 34.62 20.03 11.48
C PRO A 251 34.47 21.43 12.09
N LYS A 252 33.98 22.41 11.32
CA LYS A 252 33.89 23.82 11.77
C LYS A 252 32.75 24.05 12.76
N LYS A 253 31.80 23.12 12.84
CA LYS A 253 30.66 23.17 13.78
C LYS A 253 30.95 22.45 15.11
N GLN A 254 32.10 21.80 15.26
CA GLN A 254 32.47 21.05 16.46
C GLN A 254 33.04 21.98 17.54
N VAL A 255 32.16 22.61 18.31
CA VAL A 255 32.51 23.59 19.36
C VAL A 255 32.31 23.06 20.78
N ALA A 256 31.85 21.82 20.93
CA ALA A 256 31.49 21.27 22.23
C ALA A 256 32.73 20.86 23.06
N ASP A 257 32.79 21.30 24.31
CA ASP A 257 33.89 21.02 25.25
C ASP A 257 33.69 19.69 25.97
N TRP A 258 34.63 18.75 25.76
CA TRP A 258 34.62 17.43 26.40
C TRP A 258 34.65 17.49 27.93
N GLN A 259 35.39 18.42 28.54
CA GLN A 259 35.50 18.49 30.00
C GLN A 259 34.16 18.84 30.64
N LYS A 260 33.38 19.73 30.01
CA LYS A 260 32.03 20.06 30.46
C LYS A 260 31.07 18.88 30.27
N ILE A 261 31.17 18.16 29.15
CA ILE A 261 30.36 16.96 28.89
C ILE A 261 30.63 15.87 29.93
N LYS A 262 31.90 15.61 30.24
CA LYS A 262 32.32 14.62 31.26
C LYS A 262 31.78 14.95 32.66
N GLN A 263 31.70 16.23 33.00
CA GLN A 263 31.16 16.67 34.29
C GLN A 263 29.67 16.36 34.39
N GLY A 264 28.89 16.61 33.35
CA GLY A 264 27.43 16.40 33.35
C GLY A 264 26.93 15.03 32.86
N CYS A 265 27.74 14.23 32.16
CA CYS A 265 27.33 12.94 31.58
C CYS A 265 28.07 11.75 32.19
N GLY A 266 27.31 10.85 32.85
CA GLY A 266 27.85 9.64 33.44
C GLY A 266 28.50 8.69 32.42
N VAL A 267 27.95 8.59 31.21
CA VAL A 267 28.50 7.75 30.13
C VAL A 267 29.86 8.28 29.67
N ALA A 268 29.97 9.58 29.37
CA ALA A 268 31.24 10.19 28.98
C ALA A 268 32.31 10.03 30.07
N ARG A 269 31.90 10.13 31.35
CA ARG A 269 32.77 9.88 32.50
C ARG A 269 33.25 8.43 32.56
N ILE A 270 32.38 7.45 32.31
CA ILE A 270 32.77 6.03 32.24
C ILE A 270 33.76 5.80 31.09
N CYS A 271 33.48 6.36 29.91
CA CYS A 271 34.35 6.21 28.74
C CYS A 271 35.79 6.69 28.99
N GLU A 272 35.98 7.74 29.80
CA GLU A 272 37.33 8.22 30.13
C GLU A 272 37.93 7.53 31.37
N THR A 273 37.15 7.34 32.44
CA THR A 273 37.67 6.81 33.72
C THR A 273 37.81 5.30 33.76
N GLN A 274 37.07 4.58 32.92
CA GLN A 274 37.06 3.12 32.83
C GLN A 274 37.41 2.63 31.43
N ALA A 275 38.16 3.42 30.65
CA ALA A 275 38.53 3.12 29.26
C ALA A 275 39.07 1.69 29.07
N LYS A 276 39.89 1.19 30.00
CA LYS A 276 40.44 -0.18 29.99
C LYS A 276 39.40 -1.30 30.07
N LYS A 277 38.20 -1.01 30.61
CA LYS A 277 37.11 -1.97 30.85
C LYS A 277 35.93 -1.77 29.90
N LEU A 278 36.09 -0.95 28.86
CA LEU A 278 35.06 -0.76 27.84
C LEU A 278 35.04 -1.99 26.92
N SER A 279 33.84 -2.41 26.53
CA SER A 279 33.65 -3.26 25.35
C SER A 279 33.79 -2.44 24.05
N TYR A 280 33.95 -3.07 22.89
CA TYR A 280 33.99 -2.32 21.62
C TYR A 280 32.73 -1.50 21.38
N PRO A 281 31.49 -1.97 21.64
CA PRO A 281 30.30 -1.13 21.50
C PRO A 281 30.33 0.11 22.42
N GLU A 282 30.76 -0.06 23.68
CA GLU A 282 30.88 1.06 24.62
C GLU A 282 31.97 2.07 24.18
N TRP A 283 33.08 1.58 23.65
CA TRP A 283 34.15 2.41 23.10
C TRP A 283 33.71 3.12 21.80
N TYR A 284 33.10 2.41 20.86
CA TYR A 284 32.71 2.92 19.56
C TYR A 284 31.53 3.90 19.65
N PHE A 285 30.45 3.55 20.36
CA PHE A 285 29.26 4.38 20.47
C PHE A 285 29.38 5.43 21.59
N GLY A 286 30.02 5.08 22.71
CA GLY A 286 30.23 6.00 23.84
C GLY A 286 31.44 6.90 23.65
N ALA A 287 32.65 6.32 23.61
CA ALA A 287 33.88 7.11 23.60
C ALA A 287 34.04 7.88 22.27
N LEU A 288 34.07 7.18 21.12
CA LEU A 288 34.21 7.82 19.81
C LEU A 288 32.94 8.57 19.39
N GLY A 289 31.76 8.02 19.69
CA GLY A 289 30.47 8.63 19.35
C GLY A 289 30.14 9.93 20.08
N ILE A 290 30.86 10.25 21.16
CA ILE A 290 30.81 11.56 21.84
C ILE A 290 32.06 12.38 21.51
N ALA A 291 33.27 11.85 21.76
CA ALA A 291 34.51 12.61 21.62
C ALA A 291 34.77 13.06 20.18
N GLY A 292 34.38 12.25 19.20
CA GLY A 292 34.55 12.56 17.78
C GLY A 292 33.79 13.79 17.29
N PHE A 293 32.84 14.28 18.08
CA PHE A 293 32.01 15.44 17.77
C PHE A 293 32.24 16.61 18.77
N CYS A 294 33.36 16.56 19.51
CA CYS A 294 33.82 17.66 20.36
C CYS A 294 34.82 18.56 19.63
N ALA A 295 35.03 19.76 20.16
CA ALA A 295 36.18 20.59 19.80
C ALA A 295 37.49 19.83 20.07
N ASN A 296 38.40 19.78 19.10
CA ASN A 296 39.60 18.93 19.13
C ASN A 296 39.30 17.42 19.28
N GLY A 297 38.18 16.97 18.72
CA GLY A 297 37.66 15.61 18.91
C GLY A 297 38.64 14.48 18.55
N ASP A 298 39.53 14.68 17.58
CA ASP A 298 40.56 13.69 17.21
C ASP A 298 41.50 13.43 18.39
N ASN A 299 42.12 14.50 18.91
CA ASN A 299 43.04 14.41 20.04
C ASN A 299 42.36 13.83 21.28
N ILE A 300 41.10 14.18 21.51
CA ILE A 300 40.34 13.69 22.66
C ILE A 300 40.02 12.20 22.49
N ALA A 301 39.53 11.79 21.32
CA ALA A 301 39.24 10.39 21.01
C ALA A 301 40.48 9.51 21.20
N HIS A 302 41.64 9.96 20.69
CA HIS A 302 42.90 9.26 20.92
C HIS A 302 43.29 9.22 22.40
N LYS A 303 43.20 10.35 23.10
CA LYS A 303 43.59 10.45 24.51
C LYS A 303 42.73 9.56 25.42
N ILE A 304 41.41 9.55 25.24
CA ILE A 304 40.50 8.73 26.07
C ILE A 304 40.54 7.26 25.68
N SER A 305 40.89 6.96 24.42
CA SER A 305 41.01 5.59 23.95
C SER A 305 42.37 4.98 24.30
N LEU A 306 43.40 5.77 24.61
CA LEU A 306 44.73 5.26 24.95
C LEU A 306 44.74 4.11 25.99
N PRO A 307 43.90 4.13 27.05
CA PRO A 307 43.85 3.04 28.03
C PRO A 307 42.91 1.88 27.66
N TYR A 308 42.14 1.98 26.57
CA TYR A 308 41.27 0.91 26.06
C TYR A 308 42.11 -0.25 25.55
N GLU A 309 41.73 -1.48 25.90
CA GLU A 309 42.52 -2.69 25.64
C GLU A 309 42.78 -2.92 24.14
N GLY A 310 41.83 -2.55 23.28
CA GLY A 310 41.97 -2.64 21.82
C GLY A 310 42.47 -1.37 21.14
N TYR A 311 43.14 -0.45 21.84
CA TYR A 311 43.59 0.80 21.24
C TYR A 311 44.80 0.60 20.32
N SER A 312 44.66 1.05 19.08
CA SER A 312 45.79 1.46 18.23
C SER A 312 45.50 2.82 17.59
N GLU A 313 46.55 3.60 17.32
CA GLU A 313 46.42 4.92 16.69
C GLU A 313 45.77 4.80 15.29
N GLN A 314 46.15 3.78 14.52
CA GLN A 314 45.60 3.53 13.19
C GLN A 314 44.12 3.09 13.25
N GLU A 315 43.78 2.14 14.12
CA GLU A 315 42.41 1.64 14.27
C GLU A 315 41.49 2.72 14.82
N THR A 316 41.92 3.47 15.82
CA THR A 316 41.13 4.56 16.40
C THR A 316 40.84 5.65 15.37
N SER A 317 41.84 6.06 14.59
CA SER A 317 41.66 7.04 13.51
C SER A 317 40.67 6.54 12.45
N LYS A 318 40.80 5.27 12.05
CA LYS A 318 39.92 4.62 11.07
C LYS A 318 38.48 4.55 11.58
N MET A 319 38.28 4.06 12.80
CA MET A 319 36.96 3.90 13.39
C MET A 319 36.28 5.24 13.67
N LEU A 320 37.05 6.25 14.08
CA LEU A 320 36.57 7.62 14.27
C LEU A 320 36.08 8.23 12.94
N LYS A 321 36.84 8.02 11.85
CA LYS A 321 36.42 8.42 10.50
C LYS A 321 35.13 7.73 10.08
N CYS A 322 35.05 6.39 10.21
CA CYS A 322 33.85 5.64 9.90
C CYS A 322 32.63 6.11 10.71
N ARG A 323 32.81 6.47 11.98
CA ARG A 323 31.73 6.97 12.84
C ARG A 323 31.15 8.29 12.34
N ARG A 324 32.00 9.20 11.85
CA ARG A 324 31.61 10.52 11.34
C ARG A 324 30.94 10.45 9.96
N GLU A 325 31.43 9.57 9.10
CA GLU A 325 30.90 9.37 7.74
C GLU A 325 29.59 8.56 7.75
N GLY A 326 29.39 7.70 8.74
CA GLY A 326 28.25 6.77 8.78
C GLY A 326 27.07 7.20 9.64
N ALA A 327 27.21 8.18 10.54
CA ALA A 327 26.10 8.61 11.41
C ALA A 327 26.37 9.90 12.18
N SER A 328 25.30 10.47 12.74
CA SER A 328 25.34 11.62 13.64
C SER A 328 25.87 11.26 15.04
N ALA A 329 26.11 12.29 15.85
CA ALA A 329 26.59 12.14 17.22
C ALA A 329 25.68 11.25 18.08
N ALA A 330 26.26 10.54 19.04
CA ALA A 330 25.50 9.62 19.88
C ALA A 330 24.38 10.33 20.68
N THR A 331 23.17 9.78 20.60
CA THR A 331 22.00 10.27 21.36
C THR A 331 21.95 9.64 22.75
N CYS A 332 21.38 10.33 23.73
CA CYS A 332 21.23 9.80 25.09
C CYS A 332 20.40 8.51 25.12
N LYS A 333 19.37 8.41 24.27
CA LYS A 333 18.51 7.21 24.15
C LYS A 333 19.30 6.02 23.61
N HIS A 334 20.14 6.23 22.60
CA HIS A 334 21.00 5.16 22.09
C HIS A 334 22.06 4.75 23.11
N LEU A 335 22.73 5.71 23.75
CA LEU A 335 23.76 5.41 24.76
C LEU A 335 23.19 4.62 25.95
N GLU A 336 21.96 4.88 26.37
CA GLU A 336 21.27 4.13 27.42
C GLU A 336 21.10 2.64 27.07
N THR A 337 20.96 2.30 25.79
CA THR A 337 20.74 0.93 25.33
C THR A 337 22.03 0.20 24.93
N VAL A 338 23.17 0.89 24.84
CA VAL A 338 24.45 0.30 24.38
C VAL A 338 24.97 -0.77 25.36
N SER A 339 24.81 -0.57 26.66
CA SER A 339 25.17 -1.57 27.68
C SER A 339 24.39 -1.34 28.97
N LEU A 340 24.26 -2.37 29.80
CA LEU A 340 23.67 -2.24 31.15
C LEU A 340 24.41 -1.20 32.01
N ARG A 341 25.72 -1.03 31.79
CA ARG A 341 26.54 -0.05 32.52
C ARG A 341 26.19 1.38 32.11
N PHE A 342 26.03 1.65 30.82
CA PHE A 342 25.58 2.95 30.34
C PHE A 342 24.12 3.23 30.71
N GLY A 343 23.26 2.21 30.65
CA GLY A 343 21.86 2.29 31.12
C GLY A 343 21.76 2.77 32.56
N ARG A 344 22.51 2.17 33.49
CA ARG A 344 22.56 2.62 34.90
C ARG A 344 23.11 4.04 35.06
N ALA A 345 24.09 4.42 34.25
CA ALA A 345 24.64 5.78 34.28
C ALA A 345 23.65 6.82 33.77
N CYS A 346 22.84 6.47 32.77
CA CYS A 346 21.75 7.29 32.25
C CYS A 346 20.56 7.36 33.23
N GLU A 347 20.25 6.27 33.94
CA GLU A 347 19.19 6.22 34.96
C GLU A 347 19.41 7.24 36.09
N GLN A 348 20.68 7.45 36.49
CA GLN A 348 21.08 8.41 37.52
C GLN A 348 21.42 9.81 36.97
N CYS A 349 21.16 10.07 35.69
CA CYS A 349 21.55 11.32 35.04
C CYS A 349 20.56 12.45 35.35
N GLU A 350 21.05 13.56 35.89
CA GLU A 350 20.26 14.77 36.15
C GLU A 350 19.70 15.42 34.88
N HIS A 351 20.26 15.07 33.71
CA HIS A 351 19.83 15.56 32.40
C HIS A 351 19.00 14.53 31.61
N ARG A 352 18.63 13.39 32.23
CA ARG A 352 17.79 12.37 31.59
C ARG A 352 16.50 13.03 31.10
N GLU A 353 16.08 12.66 29.88
CA GLU A 353 14.94 13.23 29.14
C GLU A 353 15.02 14.72 28.74
N ASN A 354 15.91 15.51 29.38
CA ASN A 354 16.07 16.95 29.16
C ASN A 354 17.01 17.31 27.99
N ILE A 355 17.97 16.44 27.66
CA ILE A 355 18.87 16.62 26.50
C ILE A 355 18.78 15.43 25.55
N LYS A 356 18.89 15.69 24.24
CA LYS A 356 18.88 14.63 23.21
C LYS A 356 20.25 13.95 23.04
N THR A 357 21.33 14.68 23.30
CA THR A 357 22.72 14.19 23.16
C THR A 357 23.60 14.82 24.25
N PRO A 358 24.61 14.07 24.78
CA PRO A 358 25.56 14.64 25.74
C PRO A 358 26.33 15.85 25.22
N LEU A 359 26.50 15.99 23.90
CA LEU A 359 27.19 17.13 23.29
C LEU A 359 26.61 18.49 23.69
N THR A 360 25.30 18.56 23.97
CA THR A 360 24.65 19.80 24.40
C THR A 360 25.28 20.38 25.67
N LEU A 361 25.81 19.53 26.56
CA LEU A 361 26.48 19.94 27.81
C LEU A 361 27.82 20.64 27.56
N GLY A 362 28.45 20.38 26.41
CA GLY A 362 29.72 20.97 26.01
C GLY A 362 29.59 22.22 25.16
N MET A 363 28.41 22.50 24.60
CA MET A 363 28.21 23.63 23.70
C MET A 363 28.48 24.97 24.42
N PRO A 364 29.12 25.95 23.76
CA PRO A 364 29.28 27.27 24.34
C PRO A 364 27.92 27.94 24.58
N ASP A 365 27.83 28.80 25.59
CA ASP A 365 26.62 29.58 25.82
C ASP A 365 26.32 30.40 24.55
N LYS A 366 25.14 30.18 23.98
CA LYS A 366 24.69 30.84 22.75
C LYS A 366 24.71 32.36 22.90
N VAL A 367 24.52 32.86 24.12
CA VAL A 367 24.59 34.29 24.43
C VAL A 367 26.03 34.81 24.36
N GLU A 368 27.02 34.07 24.87
CA GLU A 368 28.44 34.47 24.82
C GLU A 368 28.99 34.46 23.39
N LEU A 369 28.68 33.42 22.60
CA LEU A 369 29.05 33.39 21.17
C LEU A 369 28.46 34.57 20.39
N ALA A 370 27.21 34.93 20.69
CA ALA A 370 26.59 36.09 20.09
C ALA A 370 27.26 37.41 20.52
N LYS A 371 27.76 37.52 21.75
CA LYS A 371 28.54 38.69 22.19
C LYS A 371 29.84 38.81 21.39
N GLU A 372 30.61 37.72 21.28
CA GLU A 372 31.90 37.71 20.57
C GLU A 372 31.75 38.04 19.08
N LYS A 373 30.77 37.42 18.40
CA LYS A 373 30.49 37.69 16.98
C LYS A 373 30.16 39.16 16.78
N ILE A 374 29.32 39.74 17.64
CA ILE A 374 28.91 41.15 17.54
C ILE A 374 30.06 42.10 17.86
N ASP A 375 30.90 41.78 18.85
CA ASP A 375 32.10 42.57 19.15
C ASP A 375 33.09 42.56 17.96
N TYR A 376 33.29 41.40 17.31
CA TYR A 376 34.07 41.31 16.08
C TYR A 376 33.46 42.11 14.91
N THR A 377 32.13 42.02 14.73
CA THR A 377 31.41 42.78 13.69
C THR A 377 31.56 44.29 13.91
N ILE A 378 31.52 44.76 15.16
CA ILE A 378 31.73 46.16 15.50
C ILE A 378 33.14 46.62 15.12
N GLU A 379 34.18 45.83 15.42
CA GLU A 379 35.56 46.15 15.02
C GLU A 379 35.71 46.22 13.48
N LYS A 380 35.02 45.34 12.75
CA LYS A 380 35.01 45.37 11.28
C LYS A 380 34.27 46.60 10.73
N ILE A 381 33.20 47.04 11.37
CA ILE A 381 32.45 48.24 10.98
C ILE A 381 33.28 49.52 11.24
N LYS A 382 34.06 49.56 12.32
CA LYS A 382 34.97 50.69 12.63
C LYS A 382 36.03 50.91 11.54
N THR A 383 36.40 49.85 10.82
CA THR A 383 37.43 49.88 9.77
C THR A 383 36.88 49.98 8.35
N ALA A 384 35.55 50.08 8.19
CA ALA A 384 34.90 50.19 6.89
C ALA A 384 35.15 51.56 6.23
N ASN A 385 35.38 51.58 4.90
CA ASN A 385 35.74 52.81 4.19
C ASN A 385 34.55 53.76 3.99
N ASN A 386 33.32 53.25 4.06
CA ASN A 386 32.09 54.03 3.93
C ASN A 386 30.89 53.35 4.61
N LYS A 387 29.80 54.12 4.76
CA LYS A 387 28.56 53.66 5.42
C LYS A 387 27.88 52.49 4.70
N ALA A 388 28.05 52.35 3.39
CA ALA A 388 27.45 51.24 2.64
C ALA A 388 28.20 49.92 2.92
N GLU A 389 29.52 49.96 3.07
CA GLU A 389 30.35 48.80 3.45
C GLU A 389 30.07 48.36 4.89
N ALA A 390 29.88 49.31 5.81
CA ALA A 390 29.42 49.04 7.17
C ALA A 390 28.04 48.37 7.19
N ALA A 391 27.08 48.87 6.39
CA ALA A 391 25.74 48.30 6.29
C ALA A 391 25.74 46.87 5.75
N LYS A 392 26.50 46.60 4.68
CA LYS A 392 26.65 45.23 4.14
C LYS A 392 27.19 44.25 5.18
N THR A 393 28.16 44.68 5.98
CA THR A 393 28.75 43.84 7.04
C THR A 393 27.73 43.39 8.11
N VAL A 394 26.63 44.13 8.29
CA VAL A 394 25.56 43.81 9.25
C VAL A 394 24.39 43.08 8.60
N PHE A 395 23.91 43.56 7.46
CA PHE A 395 22.67 43.08 6.84
C PHE A 395 22.87 41.88 5.91
N ASP A 396 24.06 41.72 5.31
CA ASP A 396 24.33 40.63 4.37
C ASP A 396 24.81 39.35 5.09
N ASP A 397 25.14 39.42 6.39
CA ASP A 397 25.48 38.24 7.22
C ASP A 397 24.27 37.85 8.11
N PRO A 398 23.52 36.79 7.76
CA PRO A 398 22.37 36.33 8.53
C PRO A 398 22.72 35.93 9.97
N GLU A 399 23.97 35.54 10.25
CA GLU A 399 24.41 35.19 11.60
C GLU A 399 24.54 36.42 12.50
N VAL A 400 24.88 37.59 11.93
CA VAL A 400 24.95 38.86 12.67
C VAL A 400 23.55 39.31 13.07
N ILE A 401 22.59 39.27 12.15
CA ILE A 401 21.18 39.57 12.45
C ILE A 401 20.62 38.57 13.47
N GLY A 402 20.96 37.29 13.35
CA GLY A 402 20.58 36.25 14.31
C GLY A 402 21.19 36.45 15.70
N SER A 403 22.44 36.89 15.77
CA SER A 403 23.14 37.19 17.04
C SER A 403 22.56 38.43 17.72
N LEU A 404 22.26 39.50 16.97
CA LEU A 404 21.57 40.68 17.48
C LEU A 404 20.15 40.36 17.98
N ALA A 405 19.41 39.51 17.27
CA ALA A 405 18.10 39.04 17.69
C ALA A 405 18.15 38.25 19.00
N LEU A 406 19.19 37.43 19.18
CA LEU A 406 19.42 36.67 20.41
C LEU A 406 19.79 37.58 21.58
N LEU A 407 20.71 38.53 21.37
CA LEU A 407 21.10 39.50 22.40
C LEU A 407 19.92 40.40 22.82
N GLU A 408 19.08 40.85 21.88
CA GLU A 408 17.87 41.63 22.20
C GLU A 408 16.91 40.86 23.11
N THR A 409 16.89 39.53 23.00
CA THR A 409 15.94 38.67 23.71
C THR A 409 16.51 38.16 25.05
N GLN A 410 17.79 37.79 25.09
CA GLN A 410 18.40 37.07 26.21
C GLN A 410 19.52 37.83 26.91
N ALA A 411 20.04 38.93 26.33
CA ALA A 411 21.11 39.75 26.90
C ALA A 411 20.89 41.24 26.60
N LEU A 412 19.71 41.73 26.97
CA LEU A 412 19.25 43.09 26.70
C LEU A 412 20.27 44.19 27.10
N PRO A 413 21.04 44.08 28.22
CA PRO A 413 22.06 45.07 28.56
C PRO A 413 23.16 45.21 27.49
N LYS A 414 23.65 44.10 26.92
CA LYS A 414 24.66 44.14 25.85
C LYS A 414 24.05 44.69 24.55
N TYR A 415 22.84 44.27 24.21
CA TYR A 415 22.14 44.80 23.02
C TYR A 415 21.95 46.32 23.11
N ALA A 416 21.59 46.83 24.29
CA ALA A 416 21.47 48.26 24.55
C ALA A 416 22.80 49.02 24.43
N GLN A 417 23.95 48.39 24.75
CA GLN A 417 25.29 48.96 24.55
C GLN A 417 25.73 48.98 23.07
N VAL A 418 25.36 47.96 22.30
CA VAL A 418 25.77 47.81 20.89
C VAL A 418 24.96 48.72 19.96
N LYS A 419 23.67 48.91 20.24
CA LYS A 419 22.73 49.67 19.38
C LYS A 419 23.20 51.11 19.05
N PRO A 420 23.75 51.90 20.01
CA PRO A 420 24.32 53.20 19.71
C PRO A 420 25.54 53.14 18.79
N GLN A 421 26.41 52.14 18.96
CA GLN A 421 27.65 51.99 18.18
C GLN A 421 27.35 51.68 16.71
N LEU A 422 26.34 50.83 16.46
CA LEU A 422 25.85 50.57 15.09
C LEU A 422 25.27 51.83 14.45
N ARG A 423 24.51 52.64 15.21
CA ARG A 423 23.94 53.89 14.72
C ARG A 423 25.02 54.91 14.33
N GLU A 424 26.06 55.04 15.15
CA GLU A 424 27.19 55.96 14.92
C GLU A 424 27.90 55.68 13.59
N HIS A 425 28.00 54.39 13.21
CA HIS A 425 28.64 53.96 11.97
C HIS A 425 27.68 53.88 10.77
N GLY A 426 26.51 54.51 10.87
CA GLY A 426 25.60 54.71 9.73
C GLY A 426 24.58 53.58 9.50
N ILE A 427 24.42 52.65 10.45
CA ILE A 427 23.39 51.61 10.38
C ILE A 427 22.01 52.21 10.73
N ASN A 428 21.05 52.04 9.83
CA ASN A 428 19.66 52.46 10.08
C ASN A 428 19.00 51.55 11.12
N LEU A 429 18.66 52.11 12.27
CA LEU A 429 18.05 51.36 13.38
C LEU A 429 16.64 50.83 13.07
N THR A 430 15.89 51.51 12.20
CA THR A 430 14.54 51.07 11.80
C THR A 430 14.62 49.83 10.91
N ASP A 431 15.56 49.83 9.97
CA ASP A 431 15.78 48.69 9.08
C ASP A 431 16.43 47.52 9.81
N LEU A 432 17.32 47.80 10.77
CA LEU A 432 17.88 46.81 11.68
C LEU A 432 16.78 46.13 12.51
N GLN A 433 15.85 46.91 13.07
CA GLN A 433 14.74 46.36 13.83
C GLN A 433 13.81 45.51 12.97
N LYS A 434 13.54 45.93 11.72
CA LYS A 434 12.77 45.14 10.76
C LYS A 434 13.46 43.81 10.44
N ALA A 435 14.76 43.82 10.15
CA ALA A 435 15.53 42.61 9.88
C ALA A 435 15.55 41.64 11.08
N ILE A 436 15.74 42.15 12.30
CA ILE A 436 15.68 41.35 13.54
C ILE A 436 14.28 40.75 13.75
N THR A 437 13.22 41.55 13.53
CA THR A 437 11.83 41.10 13.69
C THR A 437 11.47 40.05 12.64
N GLN A 438 11.90 40.24 11.40
CA GLN A 438 11.73 39.28 10.31
C GLN A 438 12.45 37.96 10.64
N HIS A 439 13.72 38.02 11.06
CA HIS A 439 14.48 36.83 11.46
C HIS A 439 13.82 36.08 12.64
N LYS A 440 13.31 36.80 13.64
CA LYS A 440 12.54 36.20 14.77
C LYS A 440 11.26 35.53 14.29
N THR A 441 10.56 36.13 13.33
CA THR A 441 9.31 35.60 12.76
C THR A 441 9.56 34.36 11.91
N GLU A 442 10.62 34.36 11.11
CA GLU A 442 11.05 33.22 10.29
C GLU A 442 11.49 32.04 11.19
N LYS A 443 12.31 32.26 12.23
CA LYS A 443 12.68 31.21 13.19
C LYS A 443 11.52 30.71 14.06
N ALA A 444 10.53 31.56 14.36
CA ALA A 444 9.34 31.14 15.09
C ALA A 444 8.44 30.22 14.26
N LYS A 445 8.44 30.38 12.91
CA LYS A 445 7.79 29.45 11.98
C LYS A 445 8.53 28.11 11.92
N GLU A 446 9.86 28.10 11.94
CA GLU A 446 10.69 26.87 11.95
C GLU A 446 10.60 26.08 13.26
N ARG A 447 10.49 26.75 14.43
CA ARG A 447 10.42 26.09 15.76
C ARG A 447 9.08 25.39 16.06
N HIS A 448 8.05 25.57 15.26
CA HIS A 448 6.75 24.90 15.45
C HIS A 448 6.73 23.43 14.99
N LEU A 449 7.90 22.84 14.72
CA LEU A 449 8.10 21.43 14.35
C LEU A 449 9.12 20.77 15.32
N HIS A 450 8.75 20.50 16.57
CA HIS A 450 9.43 19.49 17.40
C HIS A 450 8.58 19.04 18.61
N GLU A 451 8.58 17.72 18.82
CA GLU A 451 7.76 16.94 19.77
C GLU A 451 8.15 17.09 21.24
N VAL A 452 7.12 17.05 22.10
CA VAL A 452 7.20 16.82 23.56
C VAL A 452 7.17 15.31 23.82
N LYS A 453 8.06 14.79 24.68
CA LYS A 453 8.09 13.37 25.05
C LYS A 453 7.13 13.07 26.23
N PRO A 454 6.46 11.91 26.27
CA PRO A 454 5.58 11.52 27.38
C PRO A 454 6.40 11.01 28.58
N GLY A 455 6.31 11.66 29.76
CA GLY A 455 6.91 11.13 31.00
C GLY A 455 7.19 12.15 32.12
N GLU A 456 7.55 13.39 31.81
CA GLU A 456 7.77 14.41 32.83
C GLU A 456 6.45 14.85 33.48
N ARG A 457 6.33 14.76 34.82
CA ARG A 457 5.34 15.59 35.53
C ARG A 457 5.80 17.03 35.38
N GLY A 458 5.21 17.71 34.40
CA GLY A 458 5.46 19.13 34.14
C GLY A 458 5.23 19.99 35.39
N PRO A 459 5.70 21.25 35.37
CA PRO A 459 5.43 22.19 36.44
C PRO A 459 3.94 22.18 36.78
N THR A 460 3.57 22.16 38.06
CA THR A 460 2.16 22.17 38.48
C THR A 460 1.51 23.47 38.02
N ILE A 461 0.94 23.46 36.82
CA ILE A 461 0.24 24.59 36.24
C ILE A 461 -0.99 24.84 37.10
N THR A 462 -1.02 25.97 37.80
CA THR A 462 -2.17 26.33 38.64
C THR A 462 -3.37 26.58 37.73
N PRO A 463 -4.50 25.88 37.94
CA PRO A 463 -5.73 26.11 37.17
C PRO A 463 -6.18 27.57 37.22
N LEU A 464 -7.01 27.96 36.24
CA LEU A 464 -7.75 29.22 36.32
C LEU A 464 -8.77 29.13 37.46
N MET A 465 -9.06 30.27 38.08
CA MET A 465 -10.20 30.33 38.98
C MET A 465 -11.49 30.34 38.16
N GLU A 466 -12.54 29.73 38.69
CA GLU A 466 -13.82 29.52 38.03
C GLU A 466 -14.96 29.93 38.96
N ASP A 467 -15.97 30.63 38.41
CA ASP A 467 -17.28 30.79 39.05
C ASP A 467 -18.41 30.70 37.99
N GLU A 468 -19.64 31.00 38.40
CA GLU A 468 -20.82 30.92 37.53
C GLU A 468 -20.74 31.83 36.28
N ARG A 469 -19.85 32.82 36.27
CA ARG A 469 -19.71 33.78 35.16
C ARG A 469 -18.59 33.40 34.18
N GLY A 470 -17.65 32.54 34.58
CA GLY A 470 -16.56 32.08 33.72
C GLY A 470 -15.22 31.96 34.43
N TYR A 471 -14.15 31.82 33.64
CA TYR A 471 -12.76 31.73 34.10
C TYR A 471 -12.15 33.11 34.30
N PHE A 472 -11.30 33.26 35.32
CA PHE A 472 -10.66 34.53 35.65
C PHE A 472 -9.27 34.37 36.28
N ASN A 473 -8.49 35.43 36.19
CA ASN A 473 -7.23 35.61 36.92
C ASN A 473 -7.45 36.43 38.19
N GLN A 474 -6.75 36.05 39.26
CA GLN A 474 -6.72 36.80 40.51
C GLN A 474 -5.27 37.22 40.79
N ARG A 475 -5.05 38.52 40.94
CA ARG A 475 -3.72 39.08 41.22
C ARG A 475 -3.82 40.10 42.34
N THR A 476 -2.83 40.11 43.21
CA THR A 476 -2.67 41.17 44.22
C THR A 476 -1.97 42.36 43.56
N LYS A 477 -2.63 43.52 43.53
CA LYS A 477 -2.02 44.79 43.15
C LYS A 477 -1.82 45.61 44.42
N ILE A 478 -0.60 46.13 44.59
CA ILE A 478 -0.33 47.10 45.65
C ILE A 478 -0.73 48.48 45.12
N ILE A 479 -1.78 49.06 45.70
CA ILE A 479 -2.25 50.40 45.37
C ILE A 479 -2.18 51.20 46.67
N GLU A 480 -1.43 52.31 46.67
CA GLU A 480 -1.24 53.18 47.85
C GLU A 480 -0.73 52.46 49.11
N GLY A 481 0.07 51.39 48.95
CA GLY A 481 0.61 50.61 50.06
C GLY A 481 -0.35 49.56 50.64
N HIS A 482 -1.55 49.43 50.09
CA HIS A 482 -2.49 48.35 50.43
C HIS A 482 -2.50 47.26 49.36
N GLU A 483 -2.46 46.00 49.80
CA GLU A 483 -2.67 44.85 48.92
C GLU A 483 -4.17 44.73 48.56
N ILE A 484 -4.49 45.02 47.30
CA ILE A 484 -5.85 44.88 46.75
C ILE A 484 -5.88 43.69 45.80
N LEU A 485 -6.79 42.76 46.07
CA LEU A 485 -7.07 41.63 45.19
C LEU A 485 -7.90 42.09 43.99
N VAL A 486 -7.29 42.06 42.80
CA VAL A 486 -7.93 42.43 41.54
C VAL A 486 -8.28 41.18 40.76
N ARG A 487 -9.53 41.16 40.27
CA ARG A 487 -10.10 40.06 39.51
C ARG A 487 -10.18 40.46 38.02
N GLU A 488 -9.50 39.72 37.17
CA GLU A 488 -9.41 39.96 35.72
C GLU A 488 -10.15 38.83 34.98
N PRO A 489 -11.39 39.05 34.49
CA PRO A 489 -12.17 38.00 33.80
C PRO A 489 -11.52 37.64 32.46
N LEU A 490 -11.44 36.34 32.18
CA LEU A 490 -10.85 35.81 30.95
C LEU A 490 -11.90 35.21 30.02
N SER A 491 -13.01 34.70 30.56
CA SER A 491 -14.12 34.20 29.77
C SER A 491 -15.48 34.59 30.35
N ASN A 492 -16.51 34.49 29.52
CA ASN A 492 -17.92 34.53 29.93
C ASN A 492 -18.58 33.14 29.93
N PHE A 493 -17.78 32.08 29.93
CA PHE A 493 -18.24 30.70 29.87
C PHE A 493 -17.39 29.78 30.75
N THR A 494 -17.99 28.67 31.18
CA THR A 494 -17.28 27.55 31.82
C THR A 494 -17.34 26.30 30.94
N LEU A 495 -16.36 25.41 31.10
CA LEU A 495 -16.26 24.17 30.32
C LEU A 495 -16.26 22.95 31.26
N LYS A 496 -17.06 21.95 30.92
CA LYS A 496 -17.07 20.64 31.57
C LYS A 496 -16.79 19.54 30.55
N LYS A 497 -15.80 18.69 30.83
CA LYS A 497 -15.45 17.56 29.95
C LYS A 497 -16.61 16.57 29.91
N LYS A 498 -17.13 16.29 28.71
CA LYS A 498 -18.27 15.38 28.48
C LYS A 498 -17.85 14.07 27.86
N LEU A 499 -16.95 14.11 26.88
CA LEU A 499 -16.48 12.94 26.15
C LEU A 499 -15.05 13.17 25.65
N VAL A 500 -14.23 12.11 25.67
CA VAL A 500 -12.93 12.08 24.97
C VAL A 500 -13.07 11.18 23.77
N ILE A 501 -12.69 11.67 22.60
CA ILE A 501 -12.84 10.96 21.34
C ILE A 501 -11.44 10.69 20.79
N GLU A 502 -11.10 9.41 20.66
CA GLU A 502 -9.83 8.94 20.14
C GLU A 502 -9.97 8.65 18.63
N MET A 503 -9.34 9.46 17.80
CA MET A 503 -9.41 9.37 16.34
C MET A 503 -8.55 8.22 15.80
N GLU A 504 -8.85 7.72 14.60
CA GLU A 504 -8.10 6.62 13.94
C GLU A 504 -6.59 6.90 13.75
N ASN A 505 -6.18 8.17 13.73
CA ASN A 505 -4.78 8.60 13.60
C ASN A 505 -4.06 8.78 14.95
N GLY A 506 -4.72 8.49 16.08
CA GLY A 506 -4.19 8.68 17.44
C GLY A 506 -4.41 10.07 18.01
N ASP A 507 -5.01 11.01 17.27
CA ASP A 507 -5.38 12.32 17.81
C ASP A 507 -6.54 12.20 18.80
N GLU A 508 -6.53 13.03 19.84
CA GLU A 508 -7.64 13.15 20.78
C GLU A 508 -8.43 14.43 20.56
N VAL A 509 -9.75 14.30 20.49
CA VAL A 509 -10.71 15.39 20.51
C VAL A 509 -11.46 15.37 21.83
N ILE A 510 -11.50 16.51 22.52
CA ILE A 510 -12.21 16.65 23.79
C ILE A 510 -13.52 17.37 23.53
N ARG A 511 -14.64 16.67 23.71
CA ARG A 511 -15.97 17.28 23.69
C ARG A 511 -16.30 17.81 25.06
N CYS A 512 -16.56 19.11 25.13
CA CYS A 512 -16.93 19.82 26.34
C CYS A 512 -18.37 20.31 26.26
N GLU A 513 -19.06 20.24 27.39
CA GLU A 513 -20.26 21.02 27.65
C GLU A 513 -19.83 22.43 28.08
N MET A 514 -20.20 23.43 27.29
CA MET A 514 -19.89 24.84 27.50
C MET A 514 -21.12 25.56 28.03
N LYS A 515 -21.01 26.14 29.23
CA LYS A 515 -22.06 26.94 29.86
C LYS A 515 -21.74 28.43 29.72
N ILE A 516 -22.51 29.16 28.93
CA ILE A 516 -22.30 30.58 28.61
C ILE A 516 -23.14 31.45 29.57
N ASN A 517 -22.53 32.48 30.15
CA ASN A 517 -23.14 33.43 31.09
C ASN A 517 -23.90 32.75 32.26
N GLY A 518 -23.48 31.55 32.66
CA GLY A 518 -24.14 30.78 33.73
C GLY A 518 -25.50 30.17 33.35
N GLY A 519 -25.92 30.21 32.08
CA GLY A 519 -27.25 29.76 31.64
C GLY A 519 -27.24 28.83 30.42
N GLU A 520 -26.88 29.35 29.25
CA GLU A 520 -27.00 28.63 27.97
C GLU A 520 -25.95 27.51 27.87
N ILE A 521 -26.35 26.30 27.47
CA ILE A 521 -25.47 25.13 27.36
C ILE A 521 -25.31 24.75 25.89
N ARG A 522 -24.06 24.56 25.44
CA ARG A 522 -23.71 24.08 24.10
C ARG A 522 -22.59 23.03 24.17
N GLU A 523 -22.50 22.16 23.16
CA GLU A 523 -21.35 21.25 23.01
C GLU A 523 -20.30 21.86 22.08
N VAL A 524 -19.04 21.73 22.46
CA VAL A 524 -17.90 22.21 21.66
C VAL A 524 -16.82 21.14 21.65
N ASP A 525 -16.26 20.89 20.46
CA ASP A 525 -15.18 19.94 20.25
C ASP A 525 -13.83 20.66 20.16
N PHE A 526 -12.89 20.29 21.02
CA PHE A 526 -11.54 20.83 21.05
C PHE A 526 -10.51 19.80 20.61
N HIS A 527 -9.89 20.02 19.46
CA HIS A 527 -8.69 19.28 19.04
C HIS A 527 -7.49 19.69 19.91
N HIS A 528 -6.47 18.82 20.01
CA HIS A 528 -5.25 19.11 20.77
C HIS A 528 -4.61 20.48 20.41
N ALA A 529 -4.63 20.87 19.12
CA ALA A 529 -4.11 22.16 18.66
C ALA A 529 -4.82 23.39 19.29
N ALA A 530 -6.09 23.27 19.65
CA ALA A 530 -6.85 24.33 20.33
C ALA A 530 -6.31 24.61 21.73
N PHE A 531 -5.72 23.61 22.40
CA PHE A 531 -5.05 23.80 23.68
C PHE A 531 -3.60 24.27 23.57
N ILE A 532 -3.08 24.52 22.36
CA ILE A 532 -1.72 25.04 22.13
C ILE A 532 -1.74 26.49 21.67
N ARG A 533 -2.66 26.85 20.76
CA ARG A 533 -2.72 28.17 20.12
C ARG A 533 -4.04 28.88 20.39
N ASN A 534 -3.97 30.12 20.86
CA ASN A 534 -5.13 30.96 21.15
C ASN A 534 -6.07 31.14 19.95
N GLU A 535 -5.50 31.36 18.77
CA GLU A 535 -6.28 31.49 17.53
C GLU A 535 -7.15 30.24 17.27
N LYS A 536 -6.59 29.04 17.48
CA LYS A 536 -7.29 27.76 17.30
C LYS A 536 -8.32 27.49 18.39
N PHE A 537 -8.05 27.96 19.61
CA PHE A 537 -9.01 27.90 20.70
C PHE A 537 -10.25 28.76 20.40
N ILE A 538 -10.03 30.01 19.99
CA ILE A 538 -11.11 30.93 19.65
C ILE A 538 -11.91 30.42 18.43
N GLU A 539 -11.23 29.89 17.42
CA GLU A 539 -11.87 29.26 16.26
C GLU A 539 -12.81 28.12 16.68
N ALA A 540 -12.39 27.28 17.63
CA ALA A 540 -13.21 26.17 18.14
C ALA A 540 -14.47 26.63 18.92
N LEU A 541 -14.44 27.81 19.56
CA LEU A 541 -15.60 28.35 20.29
C LEU A 541 -16.75 28.79 19.34
N GLY A 542 -16.42 29.08 18.08
CA GLY A 542 -17.34 29.12 16.94
C GLY A 542 -18.42 30.21 16.92
N THR A 543 -18.59 31.03 17.96
CA THR A 543 -19.73 31.95 18.09
C THR A 543 -19.34 33.29 18.70
N ILE A 544 -20.06 34.36 18.31
CA ILE A 544 -19.78 35.73 18.78
C ILE A 544 -20.17 35.97 20.25
N ASP A 545 -21.10 35.17 20.78
CA ASP A 545 -21.62 35.27 22.14
C ASP A 545 -20.62 34.73 23.19
N VAL A 546 -19.56 34.07 22.73
CA VAL A 546 -18.52 33.47 23.56
C VAL A 546 -17.27 34.33 23.51
N GLN A 547 -16.85 34.82 24.67
CA GLN A 547 -15.71 35.72 24.81
C GLN A 547 -14.55 35.02 25.51
N TRP A 548 -13.37 35.09 24.91
CA TRP A 548 -12.11 34.66 25.50
C TRP A 548 -11.07 35.77 25.35
N GLN A 549 -10.55 36.24 26.49
CA GLN A 549 -9.52 37.29 26.57
C GLN A 549 -8.18 36.76 27.12
N GLY A 550 -8.06 35.44 27.33
CA GLY A 550 -6.86 34.81 27.84
C GLY A 550 -5.74 34.66 26.80
N THR A 551 -4.53 34.44 27.30
CA THR A 551 -3.32 34.21 26.49
C THR A 551 -3.09 32.71 26.24
N ASN A 552 -2.09 32.35 25.43
CA ASN A 552 -1.64 30.95 25.28
C ASN A 552 -1.31 30.29 26.63
N ASN A 553 -0.80 31.06 27.60
CA ASN A 553 -0.49 30.55 28.93
C ASN A 553 -1.76 30.31 29.76
N ASP A 554 -2.78 31.16 29.62
CA ASP A 554 -4.07 30.95 30.27
C ASP A 554 -4.81 29.73 29.69
N ILE A 555 -4.60 29.40 28.41
CA ILE A 555 -5.08 28.15 27.82
C ILE A 555 -4.44 26.92 28.46
N GLN A 556 -3.13 26.96 28.77
CA GLN A 556 -2.49 25.85 29.50
C GLN A 556 -3.07 25.70 30.92
N ARG A 557 -3.43 26.80 31.56
CA ARG A 557 -4.09 26.79 32.87
C ARG A 557 -5.52 26.27 32.78
N LEU A 558 -6.25 26.65 31.73
CA LEU A 558 -7.58 26.08 31.42
C LEU A 558 -7.49 24.57 31.15
N ARG A 559 -6.45 24.11 30.45
CA ARG A 559 -6.17 22.67 30.29
C ARG A 559 -5.99 21.98 31.65
N ALA A 560 -5.36 22.65 32.62
CA ALA A 560 -5.26 22.15 33.99
C ALA A 560 -6.60 22.13 34.75
N ASN A 561 -7.59 22.97 34.41
CA ASN A 561 -8.97 22.84 34.91
C ASN A 561 -9.68 21.59 34.35
N LEU A 562 -9.44 21.26 33.08
CA LEU A 562 -10.13 20.17 32.37
C LEU A 562 -9.49 18.79 32.58
N SER A 563 -8.16 18.74 32.72
CA SER A 563 -7.39 17.48 32.82
C SER A 563 -7.87 16.53 33.93
N PRO A 564 -8.18 17.00 35.17
CA PRO A 564 -8.63 16.12 36.24
C PRO A 564 -10.06 15.60 36.08
N GLN A 565 -10.86 16.19 35.19
CA GLN A 565 -12.25 15.78 35.02
C GLN A 565 -12.30 14.41 34.34
N GLU A 566 -13.04 13.45 34.87
CA GLU A 566 -13.27 12.17 34.20
C GLU A 566 -14.36 12.31 33.13
N ALA A 567 -14.18 11.64 32.00
CA ALA A 567 -15.21 11.54 30.97
C ALA A 567 -15.10 10.20 30.23
N PRO A 568 -16.21 9.64 29.72
CA PRO A 568 -16.19 8.46 28.88
C PRO A 568 -15.30 8.67 27.65
N ARG A 569 -14.73 7.57 27.14
CA ARG A 569 -13.92 7.56 25.91
C ARG A 569 -14.69 6.84 24.80
N LYS A 570 -14.67 7.38 23.59
CA LYS A 570 -15.20 6.76 22.37
C LYS A 570 -14.17 6.82 21.26
N LYS A 571 -14.30 5.94 20.28
CA LYS A 571 -13.45 5.96 19.08
C LYS A 571 -14.09 6.83 18.00
N GLY A 572 -13.37 7.86 17.55
CA GLY A 572 -13.74 8.70 16.43
C GLY A 572 -13.35 8.03 15.11
N ILE A 573 -14.29 7.91 14.19
CA ILE A 573 -14.07 7.32 12.87
C ILE A 573 -14.37 8.33 11.76
N THR A 574 -13.62 8.26 10.68
CA THR A 574 -13.70 9.25 9.58
C THR A 574 -14.51 8.81 8.37
N SER A 575 -14.90 7.54 8.32
CA SER A 575 -15.68 6.94 7.22
C SER A 575 -16.79 6.04 7.74
N LEU A 576 -17.78 5.76 6.92
CA LEU A 576 -18.91 4.91 7.28
C LEU A 576 -18.63 3.42 7.06
N GLY A 577 -19.45 2.58 7.69
CA GLY A 577 -19.53 1.15 7.41
C GLY A 577 -19.15 0.26 8.59
N PHE A 578 -18.51 -0.87 8.31
CA PHE A 578 -18.29 -1.95 9.30
C PHE A 578 -17.10 -1.66 10.22
N TYR A 579 -17.32 -1.77 11.53
CA TYR A 579 -16.29 -1.59 12.57
C TYR A 579 -16.40 -2.64 13.66
N LYS A 580 -15.25 -3.11 14.14
CA LYS A 580 -15.12 -4.04 15.27
C LYS A 580 -14.61 -3.29 16.50
N ALA A 581 -15.37 -3.34 17.60
CA ALA A 581 -14.99 -2.76 18.88
C ALA A 581 -14.00 -3.68 19.63
N ASP A 582 -13.29 -3.11 20.62
CA ASP A 582 -12.26 -3.82 21.40
C ASP A 582 -12.82 -5.00 22.21
N ASN A 583 -14.11 -4.91 22.60
CA ASN A 583 -14.83 -6.00 23.24
C ASN A 583 -15.28 -7.11 22.27
N GLY A 584 -14.89 -7.03 21.00
CA GLY A 584 -15.24 -7.98 19.95
C GLY A 584 -16.61 -7.77 19.31
N ALA A 585 -17.43 -6.83 19.78
CA ALA A 585 -18.72 -6.52 19.17
C ALA A 585 -18.55 -5.79 17.83
N ASN A 586 -19.43 -6.10 16.88
CA ASN A 586 -19.39 -5.53 15.53
C ASN A 586 -20.55 -4.54 15.34
N TYR A 587 -20.28 -3.44 14.64
CA TYR A 587 -21.24 -2.37 14.39
C TYR A 587 -21.14 -1.91 12.93
N TYR A 588 -22.26 -1.42 12.38
CA TYR A 588 -22.23 -0.53 11.23
C TYR A 588 -22.47 0.89 11.68
N ILE A 589 -21.58 1.82 11.31
CA ILE A 589 -21.68 3.22 11.68
C ILE A 589 -22.11 4.06 10.47
N TYR A 590 -23.19 4.81 10.66
CA TYR A 590 -23.78 5.78 9.73
C TYR A 590 -23.84 7.16 10.40
N PRO A 591 -24.04 8.27 9.66
CA PRO A 591 -23.90 9.62 10.18
C PRO A 591 -24.79 9.91 11.40
N HIS A 592 -25.99 9.32 11.42
CA HIS A 592 -26.99 9.54 12.47
C HIS A 592 -27.43 8.27 13.20
N VAL A 593 -27.06 7.10 12.69
CA VAL A 593 -27.54 5.81 13.20
C VAL A 593 -26.34 4.88 13.39
N THR A 594 -26.21 4.34 14.60
CA THR A 594 -25.31 3.21 14.86
C THR A 594 -26.11 1.93 14.86
N VAL A 595 -25.78 1.01 13.97
CA VAL A 595 -26.45 -0.28 13.84
C VAL A 595 -25.69 -1.33 14.64
N GLY A 596 -26.36 -1.95 15.60
CA GLY A 596 -25.88 -3.11 16.34
C GLY A 596 -26.67 -4.37 16.01
N THR A 597 -26.32 -5.48 16.65
CA THR A 597 -26.95 -6.79 16.41
C THR A 597 -28.44 -6.84 16.78
N GLU A 598 -28.88 -6.02 17.74
CA GLU A 598 -30.27 -5.99 18.21
C GLU A 598 -31.04 -4.73 17.77
N GLY A 599 -30.52 -4.00 16.76
CA GLY A 599 -31.13 -2.79 16.22
C GLY A 599 -30.26 -1.54 16.42
N GLU A 600 -30.90 -0.37 16.52
CA GLU A 600 -30.23 0.91 16.75
C GLU A 600 -29.55 0.97 18.13
N VAL A 601 -28.30 1.43 18.17
CA VAL A 601 -27.52 1.62 19.38
C VAL A 601 -27.32 3.12 19.61
N LYS A 602 -27.96 3.66 20.66
CA LYS A 602 -27.87 5.10 20.97
C LYS A 602 -26.54 5.51 21.61
N ASP A 603 -25.95 4.63 22.41
CA ASP A 603 -24.68 4.89 23.11
C ASP A 603 -23.63 3.86 22.70
N GLY A 604 -23.20 3.94 21.44
CA GLY A 604 -22.18 3.06 20.86
C GLY A 604 -20.75 3.49 21.19
N PRO A 605 -19.76 2.58 21.03
CA PRO A 605 -18.35 2.86 21.28
C PRO A 605 -17.69 3.74 20.20
N PHE A 606 -18.36 3.91 19.05
CA PHE A 606 -17.87 4.70 17.92
C PHE A 606 -18.66 6.00 17.76
N LEU A 607 -17.99 7.05 17.28
CA LEU A 607 -18.58 8.32 16.88
C LEU A 607 -18.10 8.69 15.48
N TYR A 608 -19.01 9.01 14.58
CA TYR A 608 -18.66 9.50 13.26
C TYR A 608 -18.20 10.96 13.32
N MET A 609 -16.96 11.21 12.89
CA MET A 609 -16.31 12.52 12.87
C MET A 609 -15.51 12.67 11.57
N PRO A 610 -16.16 13.04 10.46
CA PRO A 610 -15.46 13.23 9.20
C PRO A 610 -14.54 14.44 9.26
N GLU A 611 -13.42 14.39 8.53
CA GLU A 611 -12.52 15.55 8.37
C GLU A 611 -13.20 16.71 7.63
N GLN A 612 -14.14 16.39 6.76
CA GLN A 612 -14.92 17.31 5.94
C GLN A 612 -16.33 16.75 5.80
N GLU A 613 -17.36 17.58 5.99
CA GLU A 613 -18.74 17.19 5.69
C GLU A 613 -18.84 16.68 4.26
N HIS A 614 -19.52 15.56 4.12
CA HIS A 614 -19.73 14.92 2.82
C HIS A 614 -21.21 15.04 2.45
N ASP A 615 -21.51 15.29 1.18
CA ASP A 615 -22.90 15.44 0.71
C ASP A 615 -23.81 14.25 1.05
N MET A 616 -23.19 13.07 1.23
CA MET A 616 -23.88 11.84 1.61
C MET A 616 -24.37 11.83 3.07
N ASP A 617 -23.78 12.65 3.95
CA ASP A 617 -24.11 12.68 5.38
C ASP A 617 -25.55 13.10 5.63
N ASP A 618 -26.05 14.03 4.81
CA ASP A 618 -27.39 14.59 4.94
C ASP A 618 -28.49 13.78 4.26
N ILE A 619 -28.14 12.97 3.25
CA ILE A 619 -29.11 12.25 2.44
C ILE A 619 -29.36 10.82 2.93
N LEU A 620 -28.45 10.25 3.71
CA LEU A 620 -28.65 8.92 4.31
C LEU A 620 -29.74 8.96 5.38
N PRO A 621 -30.46 7.84 5.63
CA PRO A 621 -31.61 7.84 6.53
C PRO A 621 -31.24 8.27 7.95
N LYS A 622 -31.82 9.37 8.43
CA LYS A 622 -31.45 9.94 9.74
C LYS A 622 -32.00 9.17 10.95
N LYS A 623 -32.88 8.19 10.72
CA LYS A 623 -33.61 7.47 11.77
C LYS A 623 -33.80 6.01 11.40
N TRP A 624 -33.93 5.16 12.42
CA TRP A 624 -34.41 3.79 12.25
C TRP A 624 -35.85 3.77 11.67
N PRO A 625 -36.16 2.86 10.73
CA PRO A 625 -37.52 2.76 10.16
C PRO A 625 -38.54 2.27 11.19
N THR A 626 -39.82 2.61 10.99
CA THR A 626 -40.89 1.98 11.78
C THR A 626 -41.09 0.53 11.32
N PRO A 627 -41.57 -0.39 12.19
CA PRO A 627 -41.81 -1.78 11.82
C PRO A 627 -42.70 -1.94 10.58
N GLU A 628 -43.71 -1.07 10.40
CA GLU A 628 -44.62 -1.10 9.25
C GLU A 628 -43.88 -0.77 7.95
N LYS A 629 -43.03 0.26 7.96
CA LYS A 629 -42.23 0.65 6.78
C LYS A 629 -41.15 -0.37 6.47
N GLU A 630 -40.52 -0.95 7.49
CA GLU A 630 -39.59 -2.06 7.33
C GLU A 630 -40.29 -3.23 6.63
N GLN A 631 -41.44 -3.66 7.15
CA GLN A 631 -42.20 -4.78 6.59
C GLN A 631 -42.63 -4.49 5.14
N GLU A 632 -43.16 -3.31 4.86
CA GLU A 632 -43.56 -2.90 3.50
C GLU A 632 -42.37 -2.93 2.53
N ALA A 633 -41.22 -2.41 2.93
CA ALA A 633 -40.01 -2.42 2.12
C ALA A 633 -39.51 -3.84 1.85
N VAL A 634 -39.45 -4.69 2.88
CA VAL A 634 -39.02 -6.09 2.75
C VAL A 634 -39.98 -6.86 1.84
N GLU A 635 -41.29 -6.77 2.05
CA GLU A 635 -42.29 -7.43 1.21
C GLU A 635 -42.18 -7.00 -0.26
N ALA A 636 -42.03 -5.70 -0.52
CA ALA A 636 -41.86 -5.18 -1.88
C ALA A 636 -40.57 -5.70 -2.53
N VAL A 637 -39.44 -5.68 -1.81
CA VAL A 637 -38.15 -6.17 -2.29
C VAL A 637 -38.23 -7.65 -2.66
N TYR A 638 -38.77 -8.52 -1.80
CA TYR A 638 -38.85 -9.95 -2.09
C TYR A 638 -39.86 -10.30 -3.17
N LYS A 639 -40.94 -9.51 -3.31
CA LYS A 639 -41.95 -9.73 -4.34
C LYS A 639 -41.49 -9.27 -5.72
N TYR A 640 -40.76 -8.16 -5.81
CA TYR A 640 -40.52 -7.49 -7.09
C TYR A 640 -39.05 -7.36 -7.51
N LEU A 641 -38.07 -7.38 -6.60
CA LEU A 641 -36.67 -7.12 -6.97
C LEU A 641 -36.14 -8.18 -7.95
N SER A 642 -36.47 -9.45 -7.75
CA SER A 642 -36.08 -10.53 -8.68
C SER A 642 -36.85 -10.53 -10.00
N GLN A 643 -37.90 -9.70 -10.12
CA GLN A 643 -38.70 -9.52 -11.34
C GLN A 643 -38.27 -8.29 -12.13
N LEU A 644 -37.30 -7.51 -11.63
CA LEU A 644 -36.91 -6.24 -12.26
C LEU A 644 -36.23 -6.43 -13.62
N ASN A 645 -35.59 -7.59 -13.82
CA ASN A 645 -34.95 -7.96 -15.08
C ASN A 645 -34.81 -9.49 -15.17
N ASP A 646 -34.27 -9.96 -16.30
CA ASP A 646 -33.99 -11.36 -16.55
C ASP A 646 -32.91 -11.89 -15.59
N ALA A 647 -32.93 -13.21 -15.35
CA ALA A 647 -32.08 -13.86 -14.36
C ALA A 647 -30.59 -13.55 -14.53
N ASN A 648 -30.10 -13.51 -15.77
CA ASN A 648 -28.72 -13.20 -16.12
C ASN A 648 -28.30 -11.75 -15.81
N ILE A 649 -29.26 -10.83 -15.71
CA ILE A 649 -29.02 -9.41 -15.40
C ILE A 649 -29.22 -9.15 -13.90
N ILE A 650 -30.40 -9.47 -13.37
CA ILE A 650 -30.75 -9.11 -12.00
C ILE A 650 -30.09 -10.03 -10.96
N GLY A 651 -29.79 -11.28 -11.33
CA GLY A 651 -29.14 -12.25 -10.45
C GLY A 651 -27.77 -11.77 -9.95
N PRO A 652 -26.83 -11.38 -10.84
CA PRO A 652 -25.54 -10.85 -10.43
C PRO A 652 -25.64 -9.52 -9.69
N VAL A 653 -26.58 -8.64 -10.07
CA VAL A 653 -26.83 -7.36 -9.38
C VAL A 653 -27.26 -7.59 -7.92
N ILE A 654 -28.25 -8.46 -7.68
CA ILE A 654 -28.69 -8.83 -6.33
C ILE A 654 -27.54 -9.49 -5.56
N GLY A 655 -26.82 -10.41 -6.19
CA GLY A 655 -25.67 -11.05 -5.57
C GLY A 655 -24.59 -10.05 -5.14
N TRP A 656 -24.28 -9.09 -6.00
CA TRP A 656 -23.27 -8.08 -5.73
C TRP A 656 -23.68 -7.13 -4.60
N ILE A 657 -24.90 -6.58 -4.65
CA ILE A 657 -25.35 -5.55 -3.69
C ILE A 657 -25.50 -6.11 -2.27
N TYR A 658 -26.01 -7.34 -2.12
CA TYR A 658 -26.16 -7.97 -0.81
C TYR A 658 -24.81 -8.39 -0.21
N ALA A 659 -23.84 -8.79 -1.04
CA ALA A 659 -22.48 -9.10 -0.59
C ALA A 659 -21.66 -7.86 -0.21
N SER A 660 -21.95 -6.70 -0.81
CA SER A 660 -21.19 -5.45 -0.61
C SER A 660 -21.09 -4.99 0.84
N LYS A 661 -22.04 -5.36 1.71
CA LYS A 661 -22.02 -5.03 3.15
C LYS A 661 -20.82 -5.65 3.87
N PHE A 662 -20.30 -6.73 3.33
CA PHE A 662 -19.15 -7.46 3.87
C PHE A 662 -17.87 -7.17 3.07
N CYS A 663 -17.83 -6.10 2.25
CA CYS A 663 -16.71 -5.78 1.38
C CYS A 663 -15.35 -5.77 2.13
N THR A 664 -15.26 -5.07 3.27
CA THR A 664 -14.05 -5.06 4.10
C THR A 664 -13.66 -6.46 4.59
N LEU A 665 -14.61 -7.19 5.18
CA LEU A 665 -14.36 -8.54 5.70
C LEU A 665 -13.93 -9.52 4.61
N ILE A 666 -14.55 -9.44 3.42
CA ILE A 666 -14.22 -10.26 2.26
C ILE A 666 -12.79 -9.96 1.78
N ARG A 667 -12.43 -8.69 1.63
CA ARG A 667 -11.08 -8.29 1.18
C ARG A 667 -9.98 -8.72 2.15
N GLU A 668 -10.24 -8.65 3.45
CA GLU A 668 -9.25 -8.96 4.49
C GLU A 668 -9.01 -10.47 4.69
N ASN A 669 -9.94 -11.33 4.26
CA ASN A 669 -9.93 -12.76 4.63
C ASN A 669 -10.05 -13.76 3.48
N LEU A 670 -10.37 -13.34 2.25
CA LEU A 670 -10.32 -14.23 1.09
C LEU A 670 -8.96 -14.15 0.38
N ASP A 671 -8.44 -15.30 -0.06
CA ASP A 671 -7.14 -15.45 -0.73
C ASP A 671 -6.94 -14.55 -1.96
N CYS A 672 -8.02 -14.13 -2.62
CA CYS A 672 -7.92 -13.23 -3.76
C CYS A 672 -7.70 -11.76 -3.35
N GLY A 673 -7.99 -11.38 -2.11
CA GLY A 673 -7.74 -10.05 -1.53
C GLY A 673 -8.57 -8.91 -2.13
N GLY A 674 -9.72 -9.19 -2.74
CA GLY A 674 -10.49 -8.18 -3.49
C GLY A 674 -12.00 -8.41 -3.53
N PHE A 675 -12.75 -7.35 -3.86
CA PHE A 675 -14.21 -7.40 -4.05
C PHE A 675 -14.55 -6.95 -5.48
N PRO A 676 -15.36 -7.72 -6.24
CA PRO A 676 -15.56 -7.49 -7.67
C PRO A 676 -16.14 -6.11 -7.98
N ILE A 677 -15.72 -5.54 -9.11
CA ILE A 677 -16.37 -4.38 -9.73
C ILE A 677 -17.62 -4.90 -10.46
N LEU A 678 -18.76 -4.22 -10.33
CA LEU A 678 -19.94 -4.54 -11.14
C LEU A 678 -19.99 -3.61 -12.35
N ASN A 679 -19.99 -4.15 -13.56
CA ASN A 679 -20.13 -3.36 -14.79
C ASN A 679 -21.40 -3.72 -15.53
N THR A 680 -22.36 -2.79 -15.60
CA THR A 680 -23.59 -2.94 -16.38
C THR A 680 -23.52 -2.11 -17.65
N SER A 681 -23.56 -2.76 -18.82
CA SER A 681 -23.47 -2.11 -20.14
C SER A 681 -24.74 -2.31 -20.96
N GLY A 682 -25.02 -1.45 -21.95
CA GLY A 682 -26.16 -1.62 -22.86
C GLY A 682 -26.64 -0.32 -23.50
N GLN A 683 -27.51 -0.41 -24.51
CA GLN A 683 -28.04 0.77 -25.21
C GLN A 683 -29.06 1.57 -24.39
N LYS A 684 -29.41 2.78 -24.83
CA LYS A 684 -30.46 3.58 -24.19
C LYS A 684 -31.79 2.80 -24.20
N GLY A 685 -32.56 2.87 -23.11
CA GLY A 685 -33.85 2.18 -22.99
C GLY A 685 -33.81 0.78 -22.36
N THR A 686 -32.62 0.18 -22.16
CA THR A 686 -32.49 -1.18 -21.58
C THR A 686 -32.64 -1.25 -20.05
N GLY A 687 -33.02 -0.16 -19.38
CA GLY A 687 -33.32 -0.16 -17.94
C GLY A 687 -32.10 -0.10 -16.99
N LYS A 688 -30.90 0.24 -17.48
CA LYS A 688 -29.66 0.36 -16.65
C LYS A 688 -29.80 1.34 -15.48
N SER A 689 -29.99 2.62 -15.78
CA SER A 689 -30.08 3.68 -14.77
C SER A 689 -31.26 3.44 -13.82
N THR A 690 -32.37 2.90 -14.31
CA THR A 690 -33.52 2.51 -13.49
C THR A 690 -33.16 1.39 -12.49
N THR A 691 -32.47 0.35 -12.95
CA THR A 691 -32.03 -0.74 -12.08
C THR A 691 -31.09 -0.23 -10.99
N MET A 692 -30.15 0.65 -11.36
CA MET A 692 -29.26 1.32 -10.41
C MET A 692 -30.01 2.22 -9.41
N GLN A 693 -31.00 2.98 -9.85
CA GLN A 693 -31.83 3.84 -8.99
C GLN A 693 -32.65 3.04 -7.97
N ILE A 694 -33.18 1.88 -8.33
CA ILE A 694 -33.88 1.02 -7.35
C ILE A 694 -32.87 0.47 -6.34
N ALA A 695 -31.70 0.03 -6.80
CA ALA A 695 -30.64 -0.46 -5.95
C ALA A 695 -30.15 0.59 -4.95
N THR A 696 -29.88 1.84 -5.37
CA THR A 696 -29.46 2.93 -4.48
C THR A 696 -30.49 3.18 -3.37
N ARG A 697 -31.79 3.08 -3.66
CA ARG A 697 -32.83 3.25 -2.65
C ARG A 697 -32.82 2.15 -1.59
N THR A 698 -32.51 0.90 -1.97
CA THR A 698 -32.32 -0.19 -0.99
C THR A 698 -31.09 0.00 -0.10
N GLU A 699 -30.17 0.87 -0.51
CA GLU A 699 -29.02 1.33 0.30
C GLU A 699 -29.35 2.50 1.23
N GLY A 700 -30.60 2.94 1.25
CA GLY A 700 -31.06 4.07 2.06
C GLY A 700 -31.03 5.41 1.34
N LEU A 701 -30.61 5.48 0.07
CA LEU A 701 -30.53 6.74 -0.66
C LEU A 701 -31.93 7.23 -1.07
N PRO A 702 -32.16 8.57 -1.12
CA PRO A 702 -33.47 9.11 -1.43
C PRO A 702 -33.86 8.86 -2.89
N ASP A 703 -35.15 8.99 -3.19
CA ASP A 703 -35.73 8.69 -4.51
C ASP A 703 -35.15 9.55 -5.64
N ASP A 704 -34.73 10.78 -5.32
CA ASP A 704 -34.16 11.76 -6.23
C ASP A 704 -32.63 11.70 -6.32
N TYR A 705 -31.98 10.74 -5.62
CA TYR A 705 -30.55 10.52 -5.71
C TYR A 705 -30.15 10.17 -7.15
N LYS A 706 -29.22 10.96 -7.69
CA LYS A 706 -28.62 10.71 -9.00
C LYS A 706 -27.28 10.02 -8.80
N PRO A 707 -27.06 8.84 -9.41
CA PRO A 707 -25.74 8.23 -9.47
C PRO A 707 -24.70 9.20 -10.02
N ASN A 708 -23.47 9.02 -9.57
CA ASN A 708 -22.35 9.88 -9.91
C ASN A 708 -21.95 9.68 -11.39
N PRO A 709 -21.66 10.73 -12.17
CA PRO A 709 -21.09 10.56 -13.51
C PRO A 709 -19.75 9.84 -13.44
N ALA A 710 -19.53 8.88 -14.34
CA ALA A 710 -18.30 8.09 -14.34
C ALA A 710 -17.03 8.92 -14.68
N ASP A 711 -17.21 10.00 -15.45
CA ASP A 711 -16.17 10.91 -15.93
C ASP A 711 -15.80 12.03 -14.93
N MET A 712 -16.43 12.03 -13.74
CA MET A 712 -16.19 13.03 -12.71
C MET A 712 -14.71 13.17 -12.34
N THR A 713 -14.39 14.32 -11.72
CA THR A 713 -13.01 14.59 -11.31
C THR A 713 -12.47 13.46 -10.43
N ARG A 714 -11.19 13.14 -10.62
CA ARG A 714 -10.50 12.16 -9.77
C ARG A 714 -10.59 12.50 -8.27
N PHE A 715 -10.72 13.79 -7.91
CA PHE A 715 -10.91 14.19 -6.51
C PHE A 715 -12.19 13.59 -5.93
N THR A 716 -13.31 13.90 -6.59
CA THR A 716 -14.65 13.53 -6.17
C THR A 716 -14.77 12.01 -6.11
N ARG A 717 -14.27 11.31 -7.14
CA ARG A 717 -14.31 9.84 -7.19
C ARG A 717 -13.56 9.18 -6.04
N LEU A 718 -12.32 9.60 -5.75
CA LEU A 718 -11.54 9.04 -4.63
C LEU A 718 -12.19 9.34 -3.28
N SER A 719 -12.77 10.54 -3.12
CA SER A 719 -13.51 10.91 -1.91
C SER A 719 -14.72 10.00 -1.70
N GLN A 720 -15.54 9.81 -2.74
CA GLN A 720 -16.74 8.96 -2.71
C GLN A 720 -16.38 7.49 -2.43
N GLN A 721 -15.28 6.99 -2.99
CA GLN A 721 -14.82 5.62 -2.77
C GLN A 721 -14.22 5.39 -1.37
N ALA A 722 -13.67 6.43 -0.75
CA ALA A 722 -13.14 6.36 0.62
C ALA A 722 -14.23 6.56 1.70
N TYR A 723 -15.38 7.13 1.32
CA TYR A 723 -16.43 7.56 2.23
C TYR A 723 -17.07 6.43 3.06
N SER A 724 -17.33 5.26 2.45
CA SER A 724 -18.02 4.15 3.13
C SER A 724 -17.45 2.80 2.72
N SER A 725 -17.43 1.84 3.65
CA SER A 725 -17.17 0.42 3.35
C SER A 725 -18.44 -0.41 3.12
N SER A 726 -19.62 0.18 3.30
CA SER A 726 -20.91 -0.54 3.24
C SER A 726 -21.90 0.02 2.22
N VAL A 727 -21.78 1.31 1.87
CA VAL A 727 -22.54 1.95 0.78
C VAL A 727 -21.66 1.91 -0.48
N PRO A 728 -22.08 1.21 -1.55
CA PRO A 728 -21.30 1.14 -2.77
C PRO A 728 -21.18 2.49 -3.50
N THR A 729 -20.21 2.59 -4.39
CA THR A 729 -20.04 3.77 -5.25
C THR A 729 -20.74 3.52 -6.58
N PHE A 730 -21.79 4.28 -6.85
CA PHE A 730 -22.59 4.18 -8.07
C PHE A 730 -22.08 5.17 -9.10
N LEU A 731 -21.50 4.67 -10.19
CA LEU A 731 -21.00 5.46 -11.32
C LEU A 731 -21.87 5.15 -12.55
N ASP A 732 -22.54 6.15 -13.12
CA ASP A 732 -23.37 6.00 -14.33
C ASP A 732 -22.80 6.81 -15.51
N GLU A 733 -23.38 6.62 -16.69
CA GLU A 733 -22.98 7.28 -17.95
C GLU A 733 -21.56 6.94 -18.44
N PHE A 734 -21.01 5.78 -18.04
CA PHE A 734 -19.68 5.37 -18.47
C PHE A 734 -19.56 5.18 -20.00
N ARG A 735 -18.65 5.94 -20.60
CA ARG A 735 -18.21 5.79 -22.00
C ARG A 735 -16.69 5.90 -22.10
N VAL A 736 -16.05 4.94 -22.75
CA VAL A 736 -14.60 4.93 -22.94
C VAL A 736 -14.15 6.13 -23.78
N GLY A 737 -14.98 6.51 -24.77
CA GLY A 737 -14.71 7.64 -25.67
C GLY A 737 -14.68 9.03 -25.01
N GLU A 738 -15.19 9.17 -23.79
CA GLU A 738 -15.17 10.45 -23.05
C GLU A 738 -13.83 10.70 -22.34
N TYR A 739 -12.99 9.68 -22.22
CA TYR A 739 -11.69 9.80 -21.56
C TYR A 739 -10.56 10.04 -22.56
N THR A 740 -9.62 10.92 -22.19
CA THR A 740 -8.29 10.88 -22.81
C THR A 740 -7.57 9.58 -22.45
N LYS A 741 -6.65 9.09 -23.31
CA LYS A 741 -5.88 7.87 -23.04
C LYS A 741 -5.26 7.84 -21.64
N ARG A 742 -4.57 8.93 -21.26
CA ARG A 742 -3.97 9.07 -19.92
C ARG A 742 -5.03 9.14 -18.82
N GLY A 743 -6.15 9.83 -19.04
CA GLY A 743 -7.25 9.91 -18.08
C GLY A 743 -7.87 8.54 -17.81
N PHE A 744 -8.03 7.72 -18.86
CA PHE A 744 -8.55 6.38 -18.76
C PHE A 744 -7.59 5.43 -18.03
N ASP A 745 -6.27 5.52 -18.29
CA ASP A 745 -5.27 4.73 -17.57
C ASP A 745 -5.27 5.02 -16.06
N VAL A 746 -5.45 6.29 -15.68
CA VAL A 746 -5.60 6.70 -14.27
C VAL A 746 -6.91 6.18 -13.69
N TRP A 747 -8.01 6.28 -14.42
CA TRP A 747 -9.31 5.75 -13.99
C TRP A 747 -9.24 4.23 -13.74
N LYS A 748 -8.60 3.47 -14.65
CA LYS A 748 -8.37 2.03 -14.49
C LYS A 748 -7.50 1.70 -13.30
N HIS A 749 -6.45 2.48 -13.05
CA HIS A 749 -5.64 2.34 -11.85
C HIS A 749 -6.50 2.51 -10.59
N ASP A 750 -7.28 3.58 -10.52
CA ASP A 750 -8.17 3.84 -9.38
C ASP A 750 -9.21 2.71 -9.19
N MET A 751 -9.78 2.15 -10.27
CA MET A 751 -10.69 1.00 -10.18
C MET A 751 -10.02 -0.28 -9.68
N ARG A 752 -8.78 -0.57 -10.10
CA ARG A 752 -8.00 -1.71 -9.57
C ARG A 752 -7.70 -1.55 -8.09
N SER A 753 -7.30 -0.34 -7.69
CA SER A 753 -7.09 -0.01 -6.29
C SER A 753 -8.37 -0.12 -5.48
N ALA A 754 -9.51 0.28 -6.04
CA ALA A 754 -10.81 0.10 -5.41
C ALA A 754 -11.16 -1.38 -5.24
N TRP A 755 -10.88 -2.25 -6.21
CA TRP A 755 -11.11 -3.70 -6.10
C TRP A 755 -10.36 -4.31 -4.90
N GLY A 756 -9.07 -3.97 -4.73
CA GLY A 756 -8.21 -4.47 -3.65
C GLY A 756 -8.36 -3.73 -2.31
N GLY A 757 -9.11 -2.62 -2.27
CA GLY A 757 -9.22 -1.79 -1.06
C GLY A 757 -7.94 -1.03 -0.72
N GLU A 758 -7.14 -0.67 -1.73
CA GLU A 758 -5.82 -0.07 -1.59
C GLU A 758 -5.89 1.41 -1.19
N THR A 759 -4.74 1.93 -0.74
CA THR A 759 -4.56 3.33 -0.40
C THR A 759 -3.98 4.10 -1.59
N VAL A 760 -4.68 5.15 -2.04
CA VAL A 760 -4.25 6.04 -3.13
C VAL A 760 -3.86 7.40 -2.58
N GLN A 761 -2.68 7.87 -2.95
CA GLN A 761 -2.18 9.20 -2.57
C GLN A 761 -2.37 10.22 -3.68
N ARG A 762 -2.63 11.47 -3.30
CA ARG A 762 -2.73 12.60 -4.22
C ARG A 762 -2.07 13.85 -3.65
N GLY A 763 -1.13 14.43 -4.40
CA GLY A 763 -0.58 15.76 -4.12
C GLY A 763 -1.61 16.88 -4.33
N ARG A 764 -1.60 17.86 -3.43
CA ARG A 764 -2.37 19.10 -3.50
C ARG A 764 -1.49 20.23 -4.07
N ALA A 765 -2.12 21.30 -4.55
CA ALA A 765 -1.42 22.47 -5.10
C ALA A 765 -0.49 23.16 -4.07
N ASN A 766 -0.78 23.00 -2.78
CA ASN A 766 0.04 23.49 -1.67
C ASN A 766 1.17 22.52 -1.26
N GLN A 767 1.53 21.56 -2.13
CA GLN A 767 2.58 20.55 -1.91
C GLN A 767 2.31 19.54 -0.76
N THR A 768 1.11 19.53 -0.18
CA THR A 768 0.70 18.49 0.79
C THR A 768 0.14 17.24 0.08
N ILE A 769 0.17 16.09 0.74
CA ILE A 769 -0.38 14.83 0.21
C ILE A 769 -1.68 14.50 0.95
N LYS A 770 -2.78 14.25 0.21
CA LYS A 770 -4.01 13.65 0.76
C LYS A 770 -4.03 12.17 0.42
N THR A 771 -4.34 11.35 1.41
CA THR A 771 -4.35 9.89 1.32
C THR A 771 -5.80 9.41 1.37
N TYR A 772 -6.19 8.52 0.45
CA TYR A 772 -7.53 7.93 0.37
C TYR A 772 -7.42 6.41 0.49
N LYS A 773 -7.99 5.83 1.55
CA LYS A 773 -8.18 4.38 1.62
C LYS A 773 -9.48 4.04 0.91
N LEU A 774 -9.42 3.35 -0.24
CA LEU A 774 -10.61 3.05 -1.03
C LEU A 774 -11.39 1.90 -0.37
N LYS A 775 -12.53 2.21 0.23
CA LYS A 775 -13.31 1.25 1.04
C LYS A 775 -14.50 0.70 0.25
N SER A 776 -15.14 1.53 -0.55
CA SER A 776 -16.36 1.18 -1.28
C SER A 776 -16.06 0.37 -2.56
N PRO A 777 -16.83 -0.70 -2.85
CA PRO A 777 -16.79 -1.35 -4.16
C PRO A 777 -17.59 -0.54 -5.21
N PRO A 778 -17.06 -0.37 -6.43
CA PRO A 778 -17.74 0.42 -7.46
C PRO A 778 -18.70 -0.42 -8.32
N TRP A 779 -19.87 0.15 -8.62
CA TRP A 779 -20.75 -0.26 -9.71
C TRP A 779 -20.67 0.79 -10.83
N VAL A 780 -20.14 0.37 -11.98
CA VAL A 780 -19.98 1.18 -13.20
C VAL A 780 -21.06 0.83 -14.22
N SER A 781 -21.94 1.77 -14.53
CA SER A 781 -23.01 1.65 -15.53
C SER A 781 -22.74 2.58 -16.71
N GLY A 782 -23.02 2.13 -17.92
CA GLY A 782 -22.84 2.93 -19.12
C GLY A 782 -23.22 2.23 -20.42
N GLU A 783 -22.85 2.82 -21.56
CA GLU A 783 -23.00 2.15 -22.87
C GLU A 783 -21.87 1.16 -23.13
N ASP A 784 -20.67 1.48 -22.66
CA ASP A 784 -19.47 0.69 -22.91
C ASP A 784 -19.20 -0.32 -21.78
N MET A 785 -18.60 -1.45 -22.16
CA MET A 785 -17.94 -2.36 -21.22
C MET A 785 -16.53 -1.88 -20.92
N ILE A 786 -15.99 -2.21 -19.74
CA ILE A 786 -14.60 -1.89 -19.40
C ILE A 786 -13.64 -2.75 -20.26
N PRO A 787 -12.86 -2.17 -21.20
CA PRO A 787 -12.06 -2.92 -22.16
C PRO A 787 -10.63 -3.15 -21.64
N GLU A 788 -10.37 -4.25 -20.91
CA GLU A 788 -9.00 -4.74 -20.70
C GLU A 788 -8.92 -6.12 -20.03
N SER A 789 -7.93 -6.94 -20.43
CA SER A 789 -7.60 -8.22 -19.80
C SER A 789 -7.25 -8.09 -18.31
N ALA A 790 -6.54 -7.03 -17.90
CA ALA A 790 -6.19 -6.79 -16.50
C ALA A 790 -7.36 -6.34 -15.61
N MET A 791 -8.51 -5.98 -16.19
CA MET A 791 -9.75 -5.66 -15.47
C MET A 791 -10.75 -6.81 -15.50
N SER A 792 -10.62 -7.71 -16.49
CA SER A 792 -11.57 -8.79 -16.73
C SER A 792 -11.72 -9.73 -15.53
N ASP A 793 -10.61 -10.12 -14.90
CA ASP A 793 -10.59 -11.02 -13.74
C ASP A 793 -11.08 -10.37 -12.42
N ARG A 794 -11.33 -9.05 -12.43
CA ARG A 794 -11.77 -8.23 -11.29
C ARG A 794 -13.20 -7.70 -11.44
N THR A 795 -13.82 -7.92 -12.60
CA THR A 795 -15.10 -7.31 -12.97
C THR A 795 -16.14 -8.38 -13.23
N ILE A 796 -17.36 -8.17 -12.73
CA ILE A 796 -18.55 -8.92 -13.11
C ILE A 796 -19.26 -8.11 -14.18
N PHE A 797 -19.22 -8.62 -15.40
CA PHE A 797 -19.86 -8.00 -16.56
C PHE A 797 -21.31 -8.45 -16.69
N VAL A 798 -22.20 -7.47 -16.82
CA VAL A 798 -23.64 -7.68 -16.95
C VAL A 798 -24.16 -6.86 -18.15
N PRO A 799 -24.25 -7.46 -19.35
CA PRO A 799 -24.80 -6.78 -20.51
C PRO A 799 -26.34 -6.77 -20.48
N LEU A 800 -26.94 -5.58 -20.59
CA LEU A 800 -28.38 -5.37 -20.71
C LEU A 800 -28.73 -5.18 -22.19
N ARG A 801 -29.42 -6.17 -22.77
CA ARG A 801 -29.71 -6.25 -24.22
C ARG A 801 -31.17 -5.91 -24.57
N ASP A 802 -32.11 -6.23 -23.68
CA ASP A 802 -33.54 -6.09 -23.98
C ASP A 802 -34.08 -4.69 -23.63
N GLU A 803 -34.85 -4.09 -24.52
CA GLU A 803 -35.70 -2.96 -24.19
C GLU A 803 -36.88 -3.40 -23.31
N ILE A 804 -37.14 -2.66 -22.23
CA ILE A 804 -38.27 -2.90 -21.35
C ILE A 804 -39.44 -2.03 -21.84
N LYS A 805 -40.42 -2.66 -22.48
CA LYS A 805 -41.62 -1.99 -23.02
C LYS A 805 -42.71 -1.84 -21.95
N GLU A 806 -43.63 -0.91 -22.15
CA GLU A 806 -44.80 -0.75 -21.27
C GLU A 806 -45.71 -1.98 -21.35
N GLY A 807 -46.13 -2.51 -20.19
CA GLY A 807 -46.89 -3.77 -20.07
C GLY A 807 -46.03 -5.02 -19.89
N ASP A 808 -44.69 -4.87 -19.90
CA ASP A 808 -43.77 -5.93 -19.49
C ASP A 808 -43.84 -6.17 -17.97
N PRO A 809 -43.87 -7.41 -17.46
CA PRO A 809 -43.81 -7.71 -16.03
C PRO A 809 -42.64 -7.02 -15.30
N ARG A 810 -41.53 -6.75 -16.00
CA ARG A 810 -40.37 -6.01 -15.51
C ARG A 810 -40.70 -4.54 -15.23
N ASP A 811 -41.54 -3.91 -16.06
CA ASP A 811 -42.02 -2.54 -15.86
C ASP A 811 -43.01 -2.44 -14.69
N ASP A 812 -43.87 -3.46 -14.49
CA ASP A 812 -44.75 -3.53 -13.33
C ASP A 812 -43.96 -3.66 -12.01
N ALA A 813 -42.93 -4.52 -12.01
CA ALA A 813 -42.02 -4.64 -10.87
C ALA A 813 -41.31 -3.32 -10.57
N ARG A 814 -40.82 -2.61 -11.61
CA ARG A 814 -40.23 -1.27 -11.49
C ARG A 814 -41.20 -0.27 -10.88
N LYS A 815 -42.44 -0.18 -11.39
CA LYS A 815 -43.49 0.72 -10.88
C LYS A 815 -43.83 0.42 -9.42
N ALA A 816 -43.93 -0.85 -9.05
CA ALA A 816 -44.21 -1.27 -7.68
C ALA A 816 -43.07 -0.91 -6.72
N LEU A 817 -41.81 -1.22 -7.08
CA LEU A 817 -40.63 -0.84 -6.30
C LEU A 817 -40.46 0.68 -6.22
N GLY A 818 -40.83 1.41 -7.28
CA GLY A 818 -40.86 2.88 -7.32
C GLY A 818 -41.68 3.50 -6.18
N LYS A 819 -42.81 2.87 -5.83
CA LYS A 819 -43.74 3.37 -4.79
C LYS A 819 -43.41 2.90 -3.37
N ALA A 820 -42.63 1.83 -3.23
CA ALA A 820 -42.30 1.24 -1.94
C ALA A 820 -41.27 2.07 -1.16
N PRO A 821 -41.31 2.07 0.19
CA PRO A 821 -40.36 2.82 1.04
C PRO A 821 -39.01 2.10 1.15
N LEU A 822 -38.32 1.89 0.02
CA LEU A 822 -37.13 1.04 -0.06
C LEU A 822 -35.98 1.46 0.88
N GLN A 823 -35.89 2.72 1.27
CA GLN A 823 -34.89 3.22 2.21
C GLN A 823 -35.04 2.60 3.62
N ALA A 824 -36.23 2.12 3.97
CA ALA A 824 -36.48 1.44 5.23
C ALA A 824 -35.83 0.04 5.28
N PHE A 825 -35.24 -0.45 4.19
CA PHE A 825 -34.63 -1.78 4.12
C PHE A 825 -33.26 -1.86 4.80
N ILE A 826 -32.43 -0.81 4.69
CA ILE A 826 -30.98 -0.91 4.90
C ILE A 826 -30.59 -1.23 6.36
N TYR A 827 -31.09 -0.51 7.35
CA TYR A 827 -30.66 -0.69 8.75
C TYR A 827 -31.08 -2.02 9.37
N PRO A 828 -32.34 -2.49 9.19
CA PRO A 828 -32.71 -3.82 9.64
C PRO A 828 -31.90 -4.93 8.95
N TYR A 829 -31.62 -4.79 7.65
CA TYR A 829 -30.77 -5.73 6.93
C TYR A 829 -29.33 -5.75 7.48
N LEU A 830 -28.73 -4.59 7.75
CA LEU A 830 -27.40 -4.48 8.36
C LEU A 830 -27.35 -5.09 9.77
N SER A 831 -28.39 -4.89 10.58
CA SER A 831 -28.48 -5.52 11.90
C SER A 831 -28.54 -7.05 11.80
N TRP A 832 -29.28 -7.57 10.83
CA TRP A 832 -29.29 -9.01 10.54
C TRP A 832 -27.94 -9.53 10.04
N CYS A 833 -27.22 -8.76 9.21
CA CYS A 833 -25.84 -9.09 8.81
C CYS A 833 -24.91 -9.23 10.03
N LEU A 834 -25.05 -8.37 11.04
CA LEU A 834 -24.30 -8.49 12.30
C LEU A 834 -24.70 -9.73 13.11
N ARG A 835 -25.98 -10.15 13.08
CA ARG A 835 -26.43 -11.42 13.69
C ARG A 835 -25.74 -12.61 13.03
N LEU A 836 -25.62 -12.64 11.70
CA LEU A 836 -24.91 -13.72 11.00
C LEU A 836 -23.44 -13.86 11.45
N ILE A 837 -22.77 -12.74 11.70
CA ILE A 837 -21.39 -12.75 12.22
C ILE A 837 -21.37 -13.25 13.66
N LYS A 838 -22.24 -12.71 14.53
CA LYS A 838 -22.33 -13.11 15.95
C LYS A 838 -22.67 -14.60 16.11
N GLU A 839 -23.49 -15.15 15.22
CA GLU A 839 -23.89 -16.56 15.20
C GLU A 839 -22.90 -17.46 14.44
N GLU A 840 -21.75 -16.93 14.02
CA GLU A 840 -20.70 -17.65 13.28
C GLU A 840 -21.18 -18.30 11.96
N LYS A 841 -22.29 -17.81 11.41
CA LYS A 841 -22.89 -18.31 10.15
C LYS A 841 -22.31 -17.68 8.90
N PHE A 842 -21.66 -16.53 9.04
CA PHE A 842 -21.09 -15.77 7.92
C PHE A 842 -20.06 -16.57 7.12
N TRP A 843 -18.97 -17.04 7.76
CA TRP A 843 -17.89 -17.77 7.08
C TRP A 843 -18.36 -19.08 6.43
N PRO A 844 -19.11 -19.96 7.12
CA PRO A 844 -19.63 -21.18 6.51
C PRO A 844 -20.50 -20.91 5.28
N LEU A 845 -21.27 -19.82 5.28
CA LEU A 845 -22.10 -19.45 4.15
C LEU A 845 -21.27 -18.96 2.95
N LEU A 846 -20.25 -18.15 3.20
CA LEU A 846 -19.33 -17.66 2.17
C LEU A 846 -18.54 -18.82 1.56
N GLU A 847 -17.90 -19.65 2.37
CA GLU A 847 -17.12 -20.81 1.92
C GLU A 847 -17.96 -21.78 1.08
N ARG A 848 -19.19 -22.08 1.54
CA ARG A 848 -20.12 -22.93 0.79
C ARG A 848 -20.49 -22.32 -0.55
N SER A 849 -20.65 -21.01 -0.61
CA SER A 849 -21.00 -20.29 -1.84
C SER A 849 -19.82 -20.30 -2.83
N VAL A 850 -18.61 -20.03 -2.36
CA VAL A 850 -17.38 -20.14 -3.17
C VAL A 850 -17.19 -21.56 -3.69
N ARG A 851 -17.30 -22.57 -2.82
CA ARG A 851 -17.19 -23.99 -3.21
C ARG A 851 -18.21 -24.36 -4.28
N ARG A 852 -19.45 -23.89 -4.15
CA ARG A 852 -20.52 -24.17 -5.11
C ARG A 852 -20.31 -23.44 -6.44
N ALA A 853 -19.82 -22.20 -6.42
CA ALA A 853 -19.45 -21.49 -7.64
C ALA A 853 -18.32 -22.22 -8.37
N ASN A 854 -17.27 -22.65 -7.65
CA ASN A 854 -16.16 -23.42 -8.21
C ASN A 854 -16.65 -24.73 -8.85
N ALA A 855 -17.51 -25.49 -8.17
CA ALA A 855 -18.10 -26.70 -8.74
C ALA A 855 -18.91 -26.43 -10.02
N ILE A 856 -19.58 -25.28 -10.13
CA ILE A 856 -20.28 -24.88 -11.36
C ILE A 856 -19.27 -24.56 -12.47
N ILE A 857 -18.18 -23.85 -12.16
CA ILE A 857 -17.12 -23.52 -13.11
C ILE A 857 -16.47 -24.80 -13.66
N ASP A 858 -16.09 -25.71 -12.76
CA ASP A 858 -15.44 -26.98 -13.12
C ASP A 858 -16.37 -27.86 -13.96
N ALA A 859 -17.66 -27.92 -13.60
CA ALA A 859 -18.66 -28.67 -14.37
C ALA A 859 -18.91 -28.11 -15.78
N ASN A 860 -18.54 -26.85 -16.05
CA ASN A 860 -18.60 -26.26 -17.38
C ASN A 860 -17.28 -26.42 -18.16
N GLY A 861 -16.28 -27.11 -17.61
CA GLY A 861 -14.99 -27.36 -18.27
C GLY A 861 -14.14 -26.10 -18.45
N VAL A 862 -14.33 -25.11 -17.58
CA VAL A 862 -13.71 -23.79 -17.70
C VAL A 862 -12.52 -23.67 -16.75
N ASP A 863 -11.33 -23.46 -17.30
CA ASP A 863 -10.14 -23.12 -16.50
C ASP A 863 -10.12 -21.63 -16.16
N ALA A 864 -10.74 -21.27 -15.02
CA ALA A 864 -10.85 -19.90 -14.55
C ALA A 864 -9.78 -19.55 -13.49
N PRO A 865 -9.14 -18.37 -13.57
CA PRO A 865 -8.24 -17.86 -12.53
C PRO A 865 -8.91 -17.80 -11.14
N ASN A 866 -8.11 -17.92 -10.07
CA ASN A 866 -8.64 -17.92 -8.69
C ASN A 866 -9.49 -16.66 -8.36
N ARG A 867 -9.14 -15.51 -8.94
CA ARG A 867 -9.89 -14.25 -8.78
C ARG A 867 -11.30 -14.34 -9.37
N VAL A 868 -11.44 -14.93 -10.56
CA VAL A 868 -12.73 -15.14 -11.22
C VAL A 868 -13.60 -16.10 -10.41
N ARG A 869 -13.00 -17.23 -9.97
CA ARG A 869 -13.61 -18.21 -9.08
C ARG A 869 -14.17 -17.58 -7.81
N THR A 870 -13.35 -16.75 -7.16
CA THR A 870 -13.73 -16.06 -5.92
C THR A 870 -14.80 -15.00 -6.16
N ASN A 871 -14.67 -14.17 -7.20
CA ASN A 871 -15.66 -13.14 -7.55
C ASN A 871 -17.04 -13.76 -7.82
N LEU A 872 -17.12 -14.85 -8.56
CA LEU A 872 -18.37 -15.58 -8.79
C LEU A 872 -18.90 -16.21 -7.49
N GLY A 873 -18.01 -16.71 -6.63
CA GLY A 873 -18.35 -17.13 -5.27
C GLY A 873 -19.01 -16.03 -4.44
N ILE A 874 -18.49 -14.81 -4.51
CA ILE A 874 -19.03 -13.61 -3.83
C ILE A 874 -20.44 -13.27 -4.37
N ILE A 875 -20.66 -13.34 -5.68
CA ILE A 875 -21.98 -13.13 -6.27
C ILE A 875 -22.99 -14.16 -5.77
N LEU A 876 -22.61 -15.44 -5.77
CA LEU A 876 -23.48 -16.50 -5.25
C LEU A 876 -23.72 -16.36 -3.74
N PHE A 877 -22.71 -15.89 -2.99
CA PHE A 877 -22.84 -15.60 -1.57
C PHE A 877 -23.89 -14.53 -1.30
N GLY A 878 -23.86 -13.39 -2.00
CA GLY A 878 -24.88 -12.35 -1.81
C GLY A 878 -26.27 -12.78 -2.24
N TRP A 879 -26.41 -13.63 -3.27
CA TRP A 879 -27.70 -14.23 -3.60
C TRP A 879 -28.23 -15.12 -2.46
N ASN A 880 -27.33 -15.86 -1.81
CA ASN A 880 -27.69 -16.68 -0.65
C ASN A 880 -28.04 -15.82 0.57
N LEU A 881 -27.36 -14.69 0.80
CA LEU A 881 -27.73 -13.70 1.82
C LEU A 881 -29.13 -13.17 1.59
N PHE A 882 -29.42 -12.75 0.35
CA PHE A 882 -30.77 -12.33 -0.04
C PHE A 882 -31.79 -13.43 0.26
N CYS A 883 -31.55 -14.68 -0.12
CA CYS A 883 -32.48 -15.77 0.20
C CYS A 883 -32.63 -16.03 1.71
N GLN A 884 -31.56 -15.89 2.51
CA GLN A 884 -31.62 -16.15 3.94
C GLN A 884 -32.32 -15.04 4.72
N TYR A 885 -32.13 -13.77 4.34
CA TYR A 885 -32.85 -12.67 4.96
C TYR A 885 -34.36 -12.75 4.66
N GLY A 886 -34.74 -13.22 3.47
CA GLY A 886 -36.14 -13.49 3.15
C GLY A 886 -36.72 -14.56 4.07
N LYS A 887 -35.99 -15.66 4.26
CA LYS A 887 -36.40 -16.74 5.19
C LYS A 887 -36.52 -16.25 6.64
N TYR A 888 -35.66 -15.33 7.08
CA TYR A 888 -35.74 -14.72 8.39
C TYR A 888 -37.09 -14.00 8.59
N HIS A 889 -37.61 -13.38 7.54
CA HIS A 889 -38.94 -12.76 7.50
C HIS A 889 -40.09 -13.70 7.05
N GLY A 890 -39.83 -15.01 6.89
CA GLY A 890 -40.84 -15.96 6.40
C GLY A 890 -41.20 -15.80 4.91
N LEU A 891 -40.42 -15.04 4.15
CA LEU A 891 -40.62 -14.74 2.74
C LEU A 891 -39.69 -15.55 1.83
N LYS A 892 -40.08 -15.68 0.56
CA LYS A 892 -39.24 -16.21 -0.50
C LYS A 892 -39.25 -15.24 -1.68
N PRO A 893 -38.11 -15.03 -2.36
CA PRO A 893 -38.10 -14.18 -3.53
C PRO A 893 -38.96 -14.77 -4.65
N SER A 894 -39.62 -13.91 -5.42
CA SER A 894 -40.31 -14.31 -6.65
C SER A 894 -39.34 -15.01 -7.61
N LYS A 895 -39.87 -15.94 -8.43
CA LYS A 895 -39.06 -16.74 -9.36
C LYS A 895 -38.40 -15.85 -10.40
N LEU A 896 -37.08 -15.92 -10.56
CA LEU A 896 -36.37 -15.16 -11.60
C LEU A 896 -36.98 -15.39 -12.99
N ILE A 897 -37.05 -14.32 -13.78
CA ILE A 897 -37.52 -14.34 -15.17
C ILE A 897 -36.45 -15.02 -16.05
N ASN A 898 -36.88 -15.89 -16.97
CA ASN A 898 -36.03 -16.52 -17.98
C ASN A 898 -34.75 -17.20 -17.44
N GLY A 899 -34.77 -17.74 -16.23
CA GLY A 899 -33.62 -18.50 -15.73
C GLY A 899 -33.60 -18.76 -14.24
N SER A 900 -32.39 -18.99 -13.75
CA SER A 900 -32.12 -19.33 -12.35
C SER A 900 -30.84 -18.65 -11.88
N PRO A 901 -30.55 -18.63 -10.57
CA PRO A 901 -29.29 -18.10 -10.06
C PRO A 901 -28.07 -18.84 -10.62
N ARG A 902 -28.21 -20.15 -10.90
CA ARG A 902 -27.18 -20.95 -11.57
C ARG A 902 -26.96 -20.47 -13.01
N THR A 903 -28.04 -20.25 -13.75
CA THR A 903 -27.98 -19.73 -15.13
C THR A 903 -27.30 -18.37 -15.16
N ALA A 904 -27.65 -17.50 -14.22
CA ALA A 904 -27.07 -16.17 -14.09
C ALA A 904 -25.55 -16.21 -13.84
N LEU A 905 -25.12 -17.10 -12.93
CA LEU A 905 -23.70 -17.30 -12.62
C LEU A 905 -22.91 -17.84 -13.83
N VAL A 906 -23.50 -18.79 -14.57
CA VAL A 906 -22.90 -19.35 -15.79
C VAL A 906 -22.76 -18.29 -16.88
N GLN A 907 -23.77 -17.42 -17.04
CA GLN A 907 -23.69 -16.30 -17.97
C GLN A 907 -22.58 -15.32 -17.56
N ALA A 908 -22.51 -14.94 -16.28
CA ALA A 908 -21.43 -14.09 -15.78
C ALA A 908 -20.04 -14.72 -15.99
N LEU A 909 -19.90 -16.04 -15.82
CA LEU A 909 -18.67 -16.78 -16.10
C LEU A 909 -18.25 -16.63 -17.56
N TYR A 910 -19.16 -16.84 -18.52
CA TYR A 910 -18.84 -16.74 -19.95
C TYR A 910 -18.42 -15.33 -20.37
N GLN A 911 -18.84 -14.28 -19.67
CA GLN A 911 -18.42 -12.91 -19.96
C GLN A 911 -16.98 -12.59 -19.52
N ILE A 912 -16.37 -13.42 -18.65
CA ILE A 912 -15.09 -13.11 -17.98
C ILE A 912 -13.89 -13.87 -18.60
N LEU A 913 -14.11 -14.85 -19.50
CA LEU A 913 -13.03 -15.75 -19.94
C LEU A 913 -11.99 -15.10 -20.87
N PRO A 914 -10.68 -15.22 -20.57
CA PRO A 914 -9.62 -14.84 -21.49
C PRO A 914 -9.39 -15.91 -22.57
N GLY A 915 -9.42 -15.52 -23.84
CA GLY A 915 -8.81 -16.30 -24.93
C GLY A 915 -9.61 -17.44 -25.56
N GLY A 916 -10.90 -17.62 -25.29
CA GLY A 916 -11.64 -18.67 -25.99
C GLY A 916 -13.09 -18.78 -25.55
N ARG A 917 -13.98 -18.22 -26.35
CA ARG A 917 -15.43 -18.04 -26.12
C ARG A 917 -15.80 -16.82 -25.26
N ARG A 918 -15.36 -15.62 -25.67
CA ARG A 918 -16.32 -14.52 -25.88
C ARG A 918 -17.22 -14.90 -27.07
N ARG A 919 -17.95 -16.01 -26.93
CA ARG A 919 -18.93 -16.44 -27.93
C ARG A 919 -20.04 -15.43 -27.80
N HIS A 920 -20.19 -14.60 -28.82
CA HIS A 920 -21.47 -14.15 -29.38
C HIS A 920 -21.21 -12.93 -30.26
N ASP A 921 -20.63 -11.83 -29.77
CA ASP A 921 -20.72 -10.58 -30.55
C ASP A 921 -20.05 -10.58 -31.94
N LEU A 922 -18.81 -11.07 -32.08
CA LEU A 922 -18.14 -11.15 -33.41
C LEU A 922 -18.70 -12.28 -34.26
N ASP A 923 -19.03 -13.42 -33.64
CA ASP A 923 -19.59 -14.58 -34.34
C ASP A 923 -21.02 -14.30 -34.84
N ASP A 924 -21.82 -13.60 -34.04
CA ASP A 924 -23.16 -13.12 -34.37
C ASP A 924 -23.08 -12.04 -35.45
N LEU A 925 -22.11 -11.11 -35.36
CA LEU A 925 -21.83 -10.19 -36.47
C LEU A 925 -21.52 -10.95 -37.77
N MET A 926 -20.68 -11.99 -37.73
CA MET A 926 -20.36 -12.78 -38.92
C MET A 926 -21.57 -13.51 -39.50
N LYS A 927 -22.48 -14.02 -38.65
CA LYS A 927 -23.75 -14.62 -39.08
C LYS A 927 -24.70 -13.59 -39.69
N ILE A 928 -24.81 -12.41 -39.08
CA ILE A 928 -25.58 -11.29 -39.63
C ILE A 928 -25.05 -10.91 -41.00
N ILE A 929 -23.72 -10.83 -41.15
CA ILE A 929 -23.09 -10.53 -42.43
C ILE A 929 -23.44 -11.61 -43.46
N ALA A 930 -23.37 -12.89 -43.10
CA ALA A 930 -23.74 -13.99 -44.00
C ALA A 930 -25.21 -13.89 -44.45
N VAL A 931 -26.14 -13.63 -43.52
CA VAL A 931 -27.56 -13.42 -43.82
C VAL A 931 -27.75 -12.20 -44.73
N MET A 932 -27.03 -11.11 -44.49
CA MET A 932 -27.10 -9.91 -45.32
C MET A 932 -26.51 -10.13 -46.72
N ILE A 933 -25.51 -11.00 -46.87
CA ILE A 933 -24.97 -11.38 -48.18
C ILE A 933 -25.98 -12.23 -48.94
N ASP A 934 -26.58 -13.22 -48.28
CA ASP A 934 -27.59 -14.11 -48.87
C ASP A 934 -28.82 -13.31 -49.34
N ASN A 935 -29.25 -12.33 -48.55
CA ASN A 935 -30.33 -11.39 -48.90
C ASN A 935 -29.90 -10.25 -49.85
N ARG A 936 -28.68 -10.29 -50.40
CA ARG A 936 -28.12 -9.29 -51.35
C ARG A 936 -28.11 -7.84 -50.82
N ILE A 937 -28.06 -7.66 -49.50
CA ILE A 937 -27.99 -6.33 -48.84
C ILE A 937 -26.57 -5.79 -48.88
N LEU A 938 -25.56 -6.66 -48.81
CA LEU A 938 -24.15 -6.29 -48.92
C LEU A 938 -23.65 -6.46 -50.36
N SER A 939 -22.87 -5.48 -50.83
CA SER A 939 -22.36 -5.47 -52.22
C SER A 939 -20.95 -6.07 -52.36
N TYR A 940 -20.83 -7.11 -53.20
CA TYR A 940 -19.52 -7.67 -53.61
C TYR A 940 -18.72 -6.64 -54.39
N GLY A 941 -17.46 -6.39 -53.99
CA GLY A 941 -16.60 -5.38 -54.64
C GLY A 941 -16.64 -3.99 -54.00
N ASP A 942 -17.54 -3.74 -53.03
CA ASP A 942 -17.54 -2.54 -52.19
C ASP A 942 -17.39 -2.85 -50.69
N GLN A 943 -18.20 -3.78 -50.15
CA GLN A 943 -18.23 -4.05 -48.71
C GLN A 943 -17.51 -5.34 -48.31
N TYR A 944 -17.47 -6.31 -49.23
CA TYR A 944 -16.69 -7.54 -49.09
C TYR A 944 -16.16 -8.01 -50.47
N VAL A 945 -15.04 -8.74 -50.48
CA VAL A 945 -14.49 -9.42 -51.68
C VAL A 945 -13.80 -10.71 -51.29
N THR A 946 -13.73 -11.65 -52.24
CA THR A 946 -12.94 -12.88 -52.08
C THR A 946 -11.60 -12.72 -52.80
N ARG A 947 -10.52 -12.95 -52.07
CA ARG A 947 -9.14 -12.78 -52.53
C ARG A 947 -8.53 -14.13 -52.86
N TYR A 948 -8.43 -14.43 -54.15
CA TYR A 948 -7.92 -15.70 -54.69
C TYR A 948 -6.45 -16.02 -54.38
N ILE A 949 -5.62 -15.04 -53.99
CA ILE A 949 -4.17 -15.25 -53.75
C ILE A 949 -3.91 -15.94 -52.41
N ASP A 950 -4.73 -15.64 -51.41
CA ASP A 950 -4.56 -16.12 -50.02
C ASP A 950 -5.78 -16.98 -49.59
N ASP A 951 -6.67 -17.30 -50.54
CA ASP A 951 -7.99 -17.94 -50.36
C ASP A 951 -8.80 -17.36 -49.18
N ALA A 952 -8.83 -16.03 -49.09
CA ALA A 952 -9.37 -15.31 -47.93
C ALA A 952 -10.51 -14.36 -48.33
N ILE A 953 -11.48 -14.21 -47.43
CA ILE A 953 -12.53 -13.20 -47.53
C ILE A 953 -12.03 -11.89 -46.92
N VAL A 954 -12.24 -10.76 -47.59
CA VAL A 954 -11.87 -9.43 -47.07
C VAL A 954 -13.14 -8.63 -46.78
N ILE A 955 -13.30 -8.19 -45.53
CA ILE A 955 -14.47 -7.43 -45.06
C ILE A 955 -14.09 -5.99 -44.73
N ARG A 956 -14.86 -5.02 -45.23
CA ARG A 956 -14.73 -3.59 -44.89
C ARG A 956 -15.60 -3.26 -43.67
N LEU A 957 -15.07 -3.55 -42.48
CA LEU A 957 -15.79 -3.47 -41.21
C LEU A 957 -16.63 -2.18 -41.02
N PRO A 958 -16.13 -0.95 -41.26
CA PRO A 958 -16.93 0.27 -41.03
C PRO A 958 -18.19 0.36 -41.90
N ALA A 959 -18.09 -0.06 -43.17
CA ALA A 959 -19.22 -0.02 -44.08
C ALA A 959 -20.21 -1.15 -43.82
N VAL A 960 -19.71 -2.31 -43.41
CA VAL A 960 -20.56 -3.45 -43.04
C VAL A 960 -21.32 -3.17 -41.75
N LEU A 961 -20.69 -2.58 -40.73
CA LEU A 961 -21.36 -2.18 -39.49
C LEU A 961 -22.46 -1.13 -39.75
N SER A 962 -22.23 -0.21 -40.69
CA SER A 962 -23.23 0.78 -41.09
C SER A 962 -24.46 0.12 -41.73
N SER A 963 -24.26 -0.84 -42.63
CA SER A 963 -25.35 -1.60 -43.25
C SER A 963 -26.03 -2.56 -42.26
N ALA A 964 -25.29 -3.20 -41.35
CA ALA A 964 -25.85 -4.12 -40.36
C ALA A 964 -26.76 -3.39 -39.36
N ARG A 965 -26.38 -2.19 -38.91
CA ARG A 965 -27.23 -1.34 -38.07
C ARG A 965 -28.52 -0.92 -38.78
N LYS A 966 -28.47 -0.74 -40.09
CA LYS A 966 -29.67 -0.44 -40.89
C LYS A 966 -30.53 -1.70 -41.02
N PHE A 967 -29.93 -2.83 -41.37
CA PHE A 967 -30.62 -4.11 -41.52
C PHE A 967 -31.38 -4.55 -40.26
N ILE A 968 -30.75 -4.48 -39.09
CA ILE A 968 -31.41 -4.85 -37.82
C ILE A 968 -32.59 -3.95 -37.50
N ARG A 969 -32.44 -2.64 -37.76
CA ARG A 969 -33.51 -1.65 -37.58
C ARG A 969 -34.69 -1.92 -38.53
N ASP A 970 -34.40 -2.29 -39.77
CA ASP A 970 -35.42 -2.52 -40.80
C ASP A 970 -36.09 -3.90 -40.65
N THR A 971 -35.45 -4.87 -39.97
CA THR A 971 -35.95 -6.24 -39.79
C THR A 971 -36.55 -6.54 -38.41
N ASP A 972 -36.56 -5.57 -37.49
CA ASP A 972 -37.05 -5.70 -36.11
C ASP A 972 -36.46 -6.94 -35.38
N THR A 973 -35.20 -7.26 -35.67
CA THR A 973 -34.48 -8.38 -35.05
C THR A 973 -33.88 -7.95 -33.71
N ASN A 974 -33.96 -8.78 -32.67
CA ASN A 974 -33.45 -8.51 -31.31
C ASN A 974 -31.89 -8.53 -31.20
N GLU A 975 -31.18 -8.40 -32.31
CA GLU A 975 -29.72 -8.48 -32.35
C GLU A 975 -29.09 -7.09 -32.14
N THR A 976 -27.94 -7.02 -31.45
CA THR A 976 -27.30 -5.74 -31.12
C THR A 976 -25.95 -5.60 -31.82
N ILE A 977 -25.75 -4.48 -32.53
CA ILE A 977 -24.45 -4.12 -33.14
C ILE A 977 -23.73 -3.10 -32.25
N PHE A 978 -22.54 -3.45 -31.79
CA PHE A 978 -21.71 -2.62 -30.92
C PHE A 978 -20.91 -1.54 -31.68
N SER A 979 -20.06 -0.81 -30.96
CA SER A 979 -19.18 0.21 -31.54
C SER A 979 -18.12 -0.40 -32.45
N GLU A 980 -17.60 0.39 -33.41
CA GLU A 980 -16.52 -0.09 -34.29
C GLU A 980 -15.26 -0.49 -33.50
N ASN A 981 -14.97 0.24 -32.41
CA ASN A 981 -13.83 -0.04 -31.54
C ASN A 981 -13.96 -1.40 -30.83
N HIS A 982 -15.16 -1.74 -30.35
CA HIS A 982 -15.47 -3.06 -29.76
C HIS A 982 -15.08 -4.20 -30.70
N TYR A 983 -15.53 -4.14 -31.96
CA TYR A 983 -15.22 -5.18 -32.94
C TYR A 983 -13.74 -5.18 -33.36
N ARG A 984 -13.10 -4.01 -33.45
CA ARG A 984 -11.66 -3.91 -33.74
C ARG A 984 -10.81 -4.58 -32.65
N GLU A 985 -11.20 -4.45 -31.38
CA GLU A 985 -10.55 -5.12 -30.27
C GLU A 985 -10.73 -6.64 -30.35
N LEU A 986 -11.96 -7.13 -30.57
CA LEU A 986 -12.23 -8.56 -30.76
C LEU A 986 -11.44 -9.17 -31.94
N ILE A 987 -11.33 -8.43 -33.04
CA ILE A 987 -10.50 -8.79 -34.20
C ILE A 987 -9.03 -8.82 -33.81
N GLY A 988 -8.53 -7.82 -33.09
CA GLY A 988 -7.14 -7.77 -32.61
C GLY A 988 -6.79 -8.97 -31.73
N GLU A 989 -7.68 -9.35 -30.82
CA GLU A 989 -7.52 -10.53 -29.96
C GLU A 989 -7.45 -11.84 -30.76
N LYS A 990 -8.35 -12.02 -31.74
CA LYS A 990 -8.32 -13.21 -32.62
C LYS A 990 -7.04 -13.25 -33.47
N VAL A 991 -6.49 -12.11 -33.89
CA VAL A 991 -5.20 -12.03 -34.59
C VAL A 991 -4.02 -12.39 -33.67
N GLU A 992 -3.99 -11.89 -32.44
CA GLU A 992 -2.95 -12.24 -31.45
C GLU A 992 -2.94 -13.73 -31.12
N LEU A 993 -4.12 -14.39 -31.07
CA LEU A 993 -4.21 -15.83 -30.88
C LEU A 993 -3.51 -16.60 -32.01
N ILE A 994 -3.65 -16.16 -33.26
CA ILE A 994 -2.95 -16.75 -34.40
C ILE A 994 -1.43 -16.52 -34.31
N GLU A 995 -1.00 -15.32 -33.92
CA GLU A 995 0.43 -15.02 -33.77
C GLU A 995 1.10 -15.86 -32.68
N LYS A 996 0.37 -16.16 -31.59
CA LYS A 996 0.82 -17.09 -30.54
C LYS A 996 0.85 -18.52 -31.05
N ALA A 997 -0.21 -18.98 -31.72
CA ALA A 997 -0.31 -20.36 -32.23
C ALA A 997 0.75 -20.70 -33.29
N LYS A 998 1.15 -19.72 -34.12
CA LYS A 998 2.25 -19.90 -35.10
C LYS A 998 3.60 -20.25 -34.46
N LYS A 999 3.80 -19.97 -33.17
CA LYS A 999 5.03 -20.36 -32.44
C LYS A 999 5.06 -21.83 -32.05
N ASP A 1000 3.89 -22.46 -31.88
CA ASP A 1000 3.76 -23.83 -31.36
C ASP A 1000 3.62 -24.90 -32.46
N LYS A 1001 3.76 -24.52 -33.73
CA LYS A 1001 3.85 -25.39 -34.92
C LYS A 1001 2.71 -26.38 -35.17
N ASP A 1002 1.55 -26.22 -34.54
CA ASP A 1002 0.34 -26.87 -35.00
C ASP A 1002 -0.92 -26.11 -34.55
N VAL A 1003 -2.00 -26.23 -35.32
CA VAL A 1003 -3.37 -25.70 -35.15
C VAL A 1003 -3.70 -24.35 -35.84
N LYS A 1004 -4.68 -24.40 -36.76
CA LYS A 1004 -5.49 -23.27 -37.26
C LYS A 1004 -6.52 -22.92 -36.17
N VAL A 1005 -6.38 -21.77 -35.48
CA VAL A 1005 -7.09 -21.49 -34.21
C VAL A 1005 -8.20 -20.42 -34.30
N SER A 1006 -8.38 -19.78 -35.46
CA SER A 1006 -9.33 -18.68 -35.63
C SER A 1006 -9.61 -18.39 -37.10
N TYR A 1007 -10.87 -18.08 -37.44
CA TYR A 1007 -11.24 -17.61 -38.77
C TYR A 1007 -10.77 -16.19 -39.10
N ILE A 1008 -10.36 -15.35 -38.13
CA ILE A 1008 -9.81 -14.02 -38.42
C ILE A 1008 -8.29 -14.11 -38.62
N MET A 1009 -7.81 -13.91 -39.85
CA MET A 1009 -6.40 -14.12 -40.21
C MET A 1009 -5.47 -12.95 -39.83
N ARG A 1010 -5.82 -11.73 -40.27
CA ARG A 1010 -5.06 -10.48 -40.06
C ARG A 1010 -5.88 -9.27 -40.52
N THR A 1011 -5.48 -8.07 -40.10
CA THR A 1011 -5.94 -6.83 -40.74
C THR A 1011 -5.00 -6.43 -41.87
N THR A 1012 -5.48 -5.98 -43.03
CA THR A 1012 -4.60 -5.45 -44.07
C THR A 1012 -3.96 -4.12 -43.66
N GLY A 1013 -2.70 -3.90 -44.05
CA GLY A 1013 -2.16 -2.56 -44.21
C GLY A 1013 -2.86 -1.83 -45.37
N ALA A 1014 -2.56 -0.53 -45.57
CA ALA A 1014 -3.13 0.25 -46.68
C ALA A 1014 -2.86 -0.45 -48.03
N GLY A 1015 -3.90 -1.08 -48.59
CA GLY A 1015 -3.83 -1.88 -49.81
C GLY A 1015 -5.05 -1.61 -50.69
N THR A 1016 -4.96 -2.03 -51.95
CA THR A 1016 -5.99 -1.82 -52.97
C THR A 1016 -7.16 -2.79 -52.79
N PHE A 1017 -8.37 -2.26 -52.60
CA PHE A 1017 -9.63 -3.00 -52.62
C PHE A 1017 -10.25 -2.84 -54.02
N ALA A 1018 -10.47 -3.95 -54.73
CA ALA A 1018 -11.00 -3.93 -56.11
C ALA A 1018 -10.25 -2.97 -57.07
N GLY A 1019 -8.92 -2.85 -56.94
CA GLY A 1019 -8.10 -1.97 -57.79
C GLY A 1019 -8.10 -0.48 -57.41
N LYS A 1020 -8.85 -0.07 -56.36
CA LYS A 1020 -8.83 1.31 -55.84
C LYS A 1020 -8.06 1.38 -54.52
N ARG A 1021 -7.20 2.38 -54.36
CA ARG A 1021 -6.33 2.54 -53.20
C ARG A 1021 -7.11 3.20 -52.05
N GLN A 1022 -7.66 2.43 -51.10
CA GLN A 1022 -8.12 2.93 -49.79
C GLN A 1022 -8.55 1.83 -48.79
N LEU A 1023 -8.26 2.12 -47.51
CA LEU A 1023 -8.61 1.55 -46.18
C LEU A 1023 -8.46 0.04 -45.86
N LYS A 1024 -7.98 -0.19 -44.63
CA LYS A 1024 -7.68 -1.49 -43.98
C LYS A 1024 -8.93 -2.37 -43.91
N GLY A 1025 -8.86 -3.58 -44.47
CA GLY A 1025 -9.88 -4.62 -44.39
C GLY A 1025 -9.48 -5.75 -43.44
N VAL A 1026 -10.45 -6.54 -43.00
CA VAL A 1026 -10.25 -7.72 -42.14
C VAL A 1026 -10.21 -8.95 -43.03
N LEU A 1027 -9.14 -9.75 -42.96
CA LEU A 1027 -9.05 -11.02 -43.67
C LEU A 1027 -9.64 -12.14 -42.82
N VAL A 1028 -10.48 -12.95 -43.45
CA VAL A 1028 -11.19 -14.08 -42.86
C VAL A 1028 -10.84 -15.35 -43.64
N ASP A 1029 -10.46 -16.42 -42.94
CA ASP A 1029 -10.25 -17.76 -43.49
C ASP A 1029 -11.63 -18.43 -43.64
N PRO A 1030 -12.08 -18.71 -44.88
CA PRO A 1030 -13.41 -19.23 -45.14
C PRO A 1030 -13.61 -20.66 -44.60
N ASP A 1031 -12.58 -21.51 -44.66
CA ASP A 1031 -12.70 -22.91 -44.22
C ASP A 1031 -12.92 -22.97 -42.71
N ILE A 1032 -12.15 -22.19 -41.94
CA ILE A 1032 -12.32 -22.11 -40.49
C ILE A 1032 -13.65 -21.43 -40.12
N LEU A 1033 -14.10 -20.47 -40.93
CA LEU A 1033 -15.39 -19.80 -40.72
C LEU A 1033 -16.56 -20.79 -40.87
N GLU A 1034 -16.50 -21.66 -41.88
CA GLU A 1034 -17.48 -22.74 -42.09
C GLU A 1034 -17.42 -23.77 -40.97
N ASP A 1035 -16.23 -24.24 -40.61
CA ASP A 1035 -16.04 -25.20 -39.51
C ASP A 1035 -16.50 -24.66 -38.14
N GLU A 1036 -16.26 -23.38 -37.83
CA GLU A 1036 -16.59 -22.79 -36.53
C GLU A 1036 -18.05 -22.32 -36.43
N LEU A 1037 -18.62 -21.75 -37.50
CA LEU A 1037 -19.92 -21.06 -37.47
C LEU A 1037 -20.99 -21.70 -38.36
N GLY A 1038 -20.65 -22.69 -39.18
CA GLY A 1038 -21.57 -23.33 -40.13
C GLY A 1038 -22.04 -22.39 -41.25
N ILE A 1039 -21.24 -21.37 -41.58
CA ILE A 1039 -21.52 -20.41 -42.65
C ILE A 1039 -20.96 -20.96 -43.95
N ASP A 1040 -21.81 -21.19 -44.94
CA ASP A 1040 -21.41 -21.70 -46.26
C ASP A 1040 -20.43 -20.75 -46.98
N VAL A 1041 -19.28 -21.27 -47.37
CA VAL A 1041 -18.21 -20.53 -48.07
C VAL A 1041 -18.66 -20.07 -49.47
N ASP A 1042 -19.57 -20.79 -50.11
CA ASP A 1042 -20.07 -20.45 -51.44
C ASP A 1042 -20.85 -19.12 -51.45
N LEU A 1043 -21.44 -18.72 -50.33
CA LEU A 1043 -22.10 -17.42 -50.16
C LEU A 1043 -21.16 -16.23 -50.43
N TRP A 1044 -19.88 -16.41 -50.17
CA TRP A 1044 -18.88 -15.34 -50.26
C TRP A 1044 -18.23 -15.25 -51.64
N LYS A 1045 -18.52 -16.19 -52.54
CA LYS A 1045 -17.98 -16.18 -53.90
C LYS A 1045 -18.63 -15.07 -54.73
N LYS A 1046 -17.89 -14.60 -55.75
CA LYS A 1046 -18.42 -13.60 -56.68
C LYS A 1046 -19.72 -14.14 -57.29
N PRO A 1047 -20.84 -13.38 -57.22
CA PRO A 1047 -22.10 -13.80 -57.82
C PRO A 1047 -21.90 -14.12 -59.30
N SER A 1048 -22.31 -15.31 -59.73
CA SER A 1048 -22.27 -15.69 -61.14
C SER A 1048 -23.39 -14.95 -61.89
N LYS A 1049 -23.07 -14.40 -63.07
CA LYS A 1049 -23.96 -13.60 -63.95
C LYS A 1049 -25.22 -14.34 -64.48
N LYS A 1050 -25.64 -15.46 -63.89
CA LYS A 1050 -26.68 -16.34 -64.43
C LYS A 1050 -28.00 -16.36 -63.64
N LYS A 1051 -28.21 -15.45 -62.68
CA LYS A 1051 -29.48 -15.30 -61.95
C LYS A 1051 -29.92 -13.83 -61.82
N GLU A 1052 -29.71 -13.04 -62.88
CA GLU A 1052 -30.30 -11.69 -63.00
C GLU A 1052 -31.54 -11.68 -63.92
N ASP A 1053 -31.90 -12.79 -64.57
CA ASP A 1053 -32.98 -12.84 -65.55
C ASP A 1053 -34.30 -13.48 -65.04
N GLU A 1054 -34.41 -13.94 -63.79
CA GLU A 1054 -35.61 -14.68 -63.31
C GLU A 1054 -36.42 -14.03 -62.18
N GLU A 1055 -36.01 -12.91 -61.58
CA GLU A 1055 -36.79 -12.26 -60.49
C GLU A 1055 -37.02 -10.74 -60.70
N GLY A 1056 -36.75 -10.24 -61.91
CA GLY A 1056 -36.84 -8.81 -62.24
C GLY A 1056 -38.20 -8.33 -62.76
N ASP A 1057 -39.33 -8.95 -62.39
CA ASP A 1057 -40.63 -8.58 -62.94
C ASP A 1057 -41.80 -8.64 -61.94
N GLU A 1058 -41.59 -8.18 -60.72
CA GLU A 1058 -42.68 -7.80 -59.81
C GLU A 1058 -42.17 -6.69 -58.87
N ASN A 1059 -42.89 -5.56 -58.80
CA ASN A 1059 -42.64 -4.36 -57.97
C ASN A 1059 -41.80 -3.22 -58.59
N LYS A 1060 -42.36 -2.59 -59.62
CA LYS A 1060 -42.21 -1.14 -59.84
C LYS A 1060 -43.57 -0.50 -60.03
N GLU A 1061 -44.23 -0.16 -58.92
CA GLU A 1061 -45.23 0.91 -58.86
C GLU A 1061 -45.38 1.30 -57.38
N GLY A 1062 -45.15 2.58 -57.06
CA GLY A 1062 -45.16 3.12 -55.69
C GLY A 1062 -43.96 4.02 -55.40
N GLU A 1063 -43.95 5.22 -55.97
CA GLU A 1063 -44.08 6.47 -55.20
C GLU A 1063 -42.78 6.98 -54.56
N ALA A 1064 -42.21 8.03 -55.16
CA ALA A 1064 -41.50 9.08 -54.44
C ALA A 1064 -41.53 10.37 -55.28
N GLU A 1065 -42.57 11.19 -55.03
CA GLU A 1065 -42.55 12.63 -55.30
C GLU A 1065 -41.67 13.36 -54.27
N ASN A 1066 -41.23 14.56 -54.69
CA ASN A 1066 -40.70 15.69 -53.92
C ASN A 1066 -39.22 15.62 -53.51
N GLU A 1067 -38.34 16.35 -54.20
CA GLU A 1067 -38.11 17.82 -54.22
C GLU A 1067 -36.77 18.06 -53.49
N ASN A 1068 -35.70 18.35 -54.24
CA ASN A 1068 -35.16 19.70 -54.50
C ASN A 1068 -34.72 20.46 -53.25
N GLU A 1069 -33.41 20.66 -53.10
CA GLU A 1069 -32.71 21.96 -53.07
C GLU A 1069 -31.23 21.74 -52.69
N LYS A 1070 -30.28 21.97 -53.61
CA LYS A 1070 -29.49 23.20 -53.84
C LYS A 1070 -28.52 23.56 -52.70
N ASP A 1071 -27.22 23.38 -52.97
CA ASP A 1071 -26.20 24.45 -53.14
C ASP A 1071 -24.82 23.77 -53.25
N LYS A 1072 -24.03 23.82 -54.34
CA LYS A 1072 -23.37 24.92 -55.07
C LYS A 1072 -22.46 25.84 -54.24
N SER A 1073 -21.16 25.56 -54.28
CA SER A 1073 -20.09 26.47 -54.74
C SER A 1073 -18.73 25.77 -54.56
N LYS A 1074 -17.99 25.46 -55.64
CA LYS A 1074 -16.95 26.31 -56.30
C LYS A 1074 -15.77 26.58 -55.35
N GLU A 1075 -14.49 26.50 -55.72
CA GLU A 1075 -13.79 26.54 -57.01
C GLU A 1075 -12.30 26.23 -56.74
N ASP A 1076 -11.59 25.68 -57.73
CA ASP A 1076 -10.20 26.01 -58.13
C ASP A 1076 -9.02 25.81 -57.12
N LYS A 1077 -7.82 25.31 -57.47
CA LYS A 1077 -7.09 25.25 -58.74
C LYS A 1077 -5.75 24.49 -58.57
N ASP A 1078 -5.21 24.06 -59.71
CA ASP A 1078 -3.78 23.91 -60.06
C ASP A 1078 -2.99 22.63 -59.69
N GLU A 1079 -2.96 21.75 -60.70
CA GLU A 1079 -1.86 20.91 -61.23
C GLU A 1079 -0.52 21.69 -61.47
N PRO A 1080 0.63 21.12 -61.95
CA PRO A 1080 0.85 19.78 -62.55
C PRO A 1080 2.17 19.04 -62.19
N ASN A 1081 2.27 17.83 -62.77
CA ASN A 1081 3.48 17.13 -63.24
C ASN A 1081 4.39 16.46 -62.19
N ASP A 1082 5.08 15.36 -62.46
CA ASP A 1082 5.08 14.31 -63.49
C ASP A 1082 6.26 13.40 -63.05
N LYS A 1083 6.08 12.08 -63.09
CA LYS A 1083 7.05 11.06 -63.54
C LYS A 1083 7.11 9.78 -62.71
N SER A 1084 6.96 8.70 -63.48
CA SER A 1084 7.61 7.39 -63.40
C SER A 1084 7.17 6.39 -62.32
N MET A 1085 6.28 5.49 -62.75
CA MET A 1085 6.44 4.03 -62.65
C MET A 1085 7.76 3.57 -63.35
N PRO A 1086 8.33 2.37 -63.09
CA PRO A 1086 7.62 1.14 -62.72
C PRO A 1086 8.25 0.33 -61.55
N PHE A 1087 7.40 -0.34 -60.76
CA PHE A 1087 7.41 -1.77 -60.43
C PHE A 1087 6.45 -2.06 -59.26
#